data_AF-A0A953BGN2-F1
#
_entry.id   AF-A0A953BGN2-F1
#
_cell.length_a   1.000
_cell.length_b   1.000
_cell.length_c   1.000
_cell.angle_alpha   90.00
_cell.angle_beta   90.00
_cell.angle_gamma   90.00
#
_symmetry.space_group_name_H-M   'P 1'
#
loop_
_entity.id
_entity.type
_entity.pdbx_description
1 polymer ?
#
loop_
_entity_poly.entity_id
_entity_poly.type
_entity_poly.pdbx_seq_one_letter_code
_entity_poly.pdbx_strand_id
1 'polypeptide(L)'
;MMPRRTTHLVLLLAALAGVHRATAQPAESLLAELEATQRRASDRSVSLREREQAADKAMELRTRAIAAARPDDPRLPAFLMDNAAAELARLGRDGSDTAVLFGIPLPAQADAVRQAASSCLALLDRAAALLDERWKPLESLPPDDPARTQVEQERTVRIPFFASRARVLLAADLPPSQERSRLAQLAFDSVGKLALSNPGPESIRRITIGAALLFRAPPSEPADLQTAIDEFGWILTGHNGGPQPGASAVTRAEAWFGLISAACVLGRFDSIEPEFTRALQREPFVGPDGKADPLLAVLAADVVTRAWVVRAAATGERSALDRAVAAQQSLLRRSDLPLRPDSLRPLVYQKLHLVSALAARRGELDLPPAMDLAAAIDAARDPARRAEALRLLRAVAEAPDSGDFAADALWELAVLNAPGAERLQAVKDLSRLARDFPTLPRATEAMSAALAYAQNLAADSTSTAASSEYRAALQLAVERYPSLPGIDTWRYEYARILADRAAPSIDELRAALNALRQIRPGASVEADANILHARVQSAVLDEAWARFADLRRSIKPVEAAALCRTEILPEARRAVEWATAAASPSLDRFKTDLADAMTETGDSTAQRLYEDLLTRSAPALRPRLRLGHARCLLLAGKTEAAFAVLRDLATSLDAPPASPADPSRPAEFWHAWTLMLEALADRNADGARSASILAHLKRLESIDASLGGEPWRSRLTIVRARLKA
;
A
#
# COMPACT_ATOMS: atom_id res chain seq x y z
N MET A 1 44.57 24.88 -6.97
CA MET A 1 45.12 26.25 -6.87
C MET A 1 44.72 26.85 -5.52
N MET A 2 45.69 27.52 -4.89
CA MET A 2 45.75 28.03 -3.52
C MET A 2 44.71 29.10 -3.12
N PRO A 3 44.63 29.55 -1.83
CA PRO A 3 45.29 29.03 -0.62
C PRO A 3 44.40 28.79 0.62
N ARG A 4 44.79 27.78 1.40
CA ARG A 4 44.66 27.71 2.87
C ARG A 4 45.70 28.64 3.50
N ARG A 5 45.34 29.43 4.53
CA ARG A 5 46.17 29.91 5.67
C ARG A 5 45.57 31.18 6.29
N THR A 6 44.76 31.05 7.36
CA THR A 6 44.64 32.04 8.48
C THR A 6 43.56 31.61 9.51
N THR A 7 43.68 30.44 10.13
CA THR A 7 42.81 30.10 11.28
C THR A 7 43.51 29.21 12.33
N HIS A 8 44.84 29.31 12.42
CA HIS A 8 45.64 28.57 13.41
C HIS A 8 46.46 29.45 14.36
N LEU A 9 46.34 30.79 14.30
CA LEU A 9 47.07 31.69 15.19
C LEU A 9 46.24 32.30 16.33
N VAL A 10 44.90 32.25 16.25
CA VAL A 10 44.01 32.76 17.33
C VAL A 10 43.71 31.68 18.39
N LEU A 11 43.83 30.40 18.03
CA LEU A 11 43.64 29.27 18.97
C LEU A 11 44.86 28.98 19.84
N LEU A 12 46.05 29.47 19.48
CA LEU A 12 47.29 29.23 20.23
C LEU A 12 47.61 30.31 21.28
N LEU A 13 47.07 31.53 21.13
CA LEU A 13 47.21 32.61 22.12
C LEU A 13 46.14 32.58 23.22
N ALA A 14 45.00 31.91 22.99
CA ALA A 14 44.02 31.62 24.04
C ALA A 14 44.46 30.46 24.97
N ALA A 15 45.45 29.66 24.57
CA ALA A 15 45.96 28.52 25.33
C ALA A 15 47.07 28.87 26.34
N LEU A 16 47.63 30.09 26.30
CA LEU A 16 48.78 30.49 27.14
C LEU A 16 48.51 31.64 28.13
N ALA A 17 47.29 32.19 28.17
CA ALA A 17 46.90 33.25 29.11
C ALA A 17 45.76 32.84 30.07
N GLY A 18 45.72 31.56 30.45
CA GLY A 18 44.73 30.97 31.37
C GLY A 18 45.34 30.23 32.55
N VAL A 19 46.57 30.56 32.96
CA VAL A 19 47.20 29.99 34.18
C VAL A 19 46.95 30.93 35.35
N HIS A 20 45.68 31.08 35.70
CA HIS A 20 45.22 31.37 37.06
C HIS A 20 43.96 30.53 37.26
N ARG A 21 44.16 29.24 37.60
CA ARG A 21 43.11 28.40 38.18
C ARG A 21 42.77 29.00 39.55
N ALA A 22 41.92 30.03 39.54
CA ALA A 22 41.11 30.36 40.68
C ALA A 22 40.29 29.11 40.98
N THR A 23 40.59 28.51 42.13
CA THR A 23 40.01 27.30 42.67
C THR A 23 38.57 27.56 43.11
N ALA A 24 37.67 27.89 42.19
CA ALA A 24 36.27 28.11 42.52
C ALA A 24 35.63 26.76 42.86
N GLN A 25 35.10 26.63 44.09
CA GLN A 25 34.12 25.59 44.39
C GLN A 25 32.93 25.71 43.43
N PRO A 26 32.16 24.62 43.17
CA PRO A 26 30.90 24.78 42.46
C PRO A 26 30.08 25.85 43.17
N ALA A 27 29.70 26.91 42.44
CA ALA A 27 28.94 28.02 43.03
C ALA A 27 27.71 27.45 43.73
N GLU A 28 27.41 27.90 44.95
CA GLU A 28 26.26 27.39 45.73
C GLU A 28 24.93 27.45 44.93
N SER A 29 24.83 28.42 44.01
CA SER A 29 23.72 28.53 43.06
C SER A 29 23.57 27.33 42.12
N LEU A 30 24.68 26.73 41.64
CA LEU A 30 24.66 25.54 40.79
C LEU A 30 24.14 24.32 41.56
N LEU A 31 24.53 24.18 42.83
CA LEU A 31 24.11 23.07 43.67
C LEU A 31 22.64 23.20 44.08
N ALA A 32 22.18 24.40 44.40
CA ALA A 32 20.77 24.68 44.67
C ALA A 32 19.89 24.42 43.42
N GLU A 33 20.36 24.82 42.24
CA GLU A 33 19.66 24.54 40.98
C GLU A 33 19.59 23.03 40.69
N LEU A 34 20.69 22.31 40.91
CA LEU A 34 20.74 20.85 40.75
C LEU A 34 19.73 20.16 41.68
N GLU A 35 19.72 20.52 42.97
CA GLU A 35 18.81 19.92 43.94
C GLU A 35 17.35 20.21 43.59
N ALA A 36 17.01 21.46 43.23
CA ALA A 36 15.66 21.82 42.79
C ALA A 36 15.23 21.01 41.55
N THR A 37 16.14 20.84 40.59
CA THR A 37 15.89 20.06 39.37
C THR A 37 15.72 18.56 39.69
N GLN A 38 16.49 18.01 40.62
CA GLN A 38 16.35 16.62 41.09
C GLN A 38 15.02 16.36 41.79
N ARG A 39 14.58 17.30 42.63
CA ARG A 39 13.26 17.23 43.27
C ARG A 39 12.16 17.23 42.21
N ARG A 40 12.27 18.10 41.19
CA ARG A 40 11.32 18.14 40.07
C ARG A 40 11.31 16.84 39.26
N ALA A 41 12.47 16.23 39.02
CA ALA A 41 12.57 14.94 38.32
C ALA A 41 11.90 13.79 39.10
N SER A 42 11.86 13.90 40.43
CA SER A 42 11.28 12.88 41.33
C SER A 42 9.79 13.13 41.65
N ASP A 43 9.27 14.30 41.30
CA ASP A 43 7.92 14.75 41.65
C ASP A 43 6.86 14.03 40.81
N ARG A 44 6.14 13.07 41.41
CA ARG A 44 5.09 12.31 40.73
C ARG A 44 3.85 13.12 40.38
N SER A 45 3.73 14.36 40.87
CA SER A 45 2.61 15.24 40.53
C SER A 45 2.74 15.90 39.15
N VAL A 46 3.93 15.84 38.54
CA VAL A 46 4.21 16.48 37.25
C VAL A 46 4.20 15.46 36.10
N SER A 47 4.03 15.95 34.87
CA SER A 47 3.96 15.07 33.71
C SER A 47 5.23 14.22 33.54
N LEU A 48 5.11 13.01 32.98
CA LEU A 48 6.27 12.15 32.72
C LEU A 48 7.34 12.88 31.90
N ARG A 49 6.92 13.58 30.83
CA ARG A 49 7.81 14.36 29.97
C ARG A 49 8.58 15.44 30.74
N GLU A 50 7.92 16.15 31.64
CA GLU A 50 8.61 17.15 32.49
C GLU A 50 9.62 16.52 33.43
N ARG A 51 9.32 15.34 34.00
CA ARG A 51 10.27 14.60 34.84
C ARG A 51 11.50 14.19 34.07
N GLU A 52 11.33 13.71 32.85
CA GLU A 52 12.43 13.30 31.98
C GLU A 52 13.32 14.49 31.59
N GLN A 53 12.71 15.61 31.21
CA GLN A 53 13.44 16.86 30.94
C GLN A 53 14.21 17.37 32.17
N ALA A 54 13.59 17.31 33.35
CA ALA A 54 14.26 17.64 34.60
C ALA A 54 15.40 16.67 34.90
N ALA A 55 15.23 15.37 34.65
CA ALA A 55 16.28 14.38 34.86
C ALA A 55 17.50 14.63 33.96
N ASP A 56 17.27 14.98 32.68
CA ASP A 56 18.35 15.32 31.73
C ASP A 56 19.05 16.62 32.14
N LYS A 57 18.29 17.66 32.50
CA LYS A 57 18.87 18.90 33.03
C LYS A 57 19.69 18.64 34.30
N ALA A 58 19.23 17.75 35.18
CA ALA A 58 19.97 17.38 36.38
C ALA A 58 21.28 16.64 36.05
N MET A 59 21.33 15.82 35.00
CA MET A 59 22.58 15.21 34.51
C MET A 59 23.56 16.27 33.99
N GLU A 60 23.08 17.25 33.23
CA GLU A 60 23.91 18.36 32.74
C GLU A 60 24.48 19.19 33.89
N LEU A 61 23.65 19.55 34.87
CA LEU A 61 24.07 20.29 36.06
C LEU A 61 25.08 19.48 36.90
N ARG A 62 24.89 18.16 37.06
CA ARG A 62 25.88 17.28 37.70
C ARG A 62 27.20 17.26 36.94
N THR A 63 27.15 17.15 35.62
CA THR A 63 28.36 17.17 34.78
C THR A 63 29.14 18.46 34.98
N ARG A 64 28.45 19.61 35.05
CA ARG A 64 29.08 20.90 35.37
C ARG A 64 29.64 20.93 36.79
N ALA A 65 28.93 20.39 37.77
CA ALA A 65 29.39 20.32 39.15
C ALA A 65 30.65 19.43 39.28
N ILE A 66 30.70 18.28 38.59
CA ILE A 66 31.86 17.38 38.53
C ILE A 66 33.07 18.08 37.90
N ALA A 67 32.86 18.88 36.85
CA ALA A 67 33.93 19.64 36.20
C ALA A 67 34.47 20.79 37.07
N ALA A 68 33.62 21.40 37.89
CA ALA A 68 33.99 22.48 38.81
C ALA A 68 34.53 21.99 40.16
N ALA A 69 34.25 20.73 40.54
CA ALA A 69 34.67 20.16 41.81
C ALA A 69 36.19 19.97 41.87
N ARG A 70 36.77 20.31 43.02
CA ARG A 70 38.16 20.00 43.32
C ARG A 70 38.32 18.50 43.58
N PRO A 71 39.51 17.90 43.35
CA PRO A 71 39.74 16.48 43.63
C PRO A 71 39.44 16.07 45.08
N ASP A 72 39.62 16.98 46.04
CA ASP A 72 39.38 16.79 47.47
C ASP A 72 37.93 17.07 47.91
N ASP A 73 37.02 17.51 47.01
CA ASP A 73 35.64 17.83 47.40
C ASP A 73 34.90 16.57 47.90
N PRO A 74 34.43 16.54 49.16
CA PRO A 74 33.78 15.37 49.77
C PRO A 74 32.57 14.86 48.99
N ARG A 75 31.93 15.67 48.16
CA ARG A 75 30.74 15.30 47.38
C ARG A 75 31.06 14.70 46.02
N LEU A 76 32.30 14.84 45.54
CA LEU A 76 32.68 14.45 44.18
C LEU A 76 32.44 12.95 43.88
N PRO A 77 32.78 11.98 44.76
CA PRO A 77 32.46 10.58 44.49
C PRO A 77 30.96 10.31 44.34
N ALA A 78 30.13 10.92 45.20
CA ALA A 78 28.68 10.80 45.12
C ALA A 78 28.15 11.39 43.80
N PHE A 79 28.63 12.57 43.38
CA PHE A 79 28.25 13.16 42.08
C PHE A 79 28.65 12.27 40.90
N LEU A 80 29.85 11.68 40.92
CA LEU A 80 30.32 10.76 39.87
C LEU A 80 29.41 9.53 39.79
N MET A 81 29.10 8.89 40.92
CA MET A 81 28.23 7.71 40.96
C MET A 81 26.78 8.03 40.57
N ASP A 82 26.22 9.15 41.04
CA ASP A 82 24.86 9.56 40.70
C ASP A 82 24.74 9.89 39.21
N ASN A 83 25.77 10.51 38.63
CA ASN A 83 25.80 10.74 37.18
C ASN A 83 25.95 9.43 36.42
N ALA A 84 26.81 8.51 36.87
CA ALA A 84 26.96 7.18 36.27
C ALA A 84 25.66 6.36 36.31
N ALA A 85 24.91 6.42 37.42
CA ALA A 85 23.60 5.80 37.55
C ALA A 85 22.56 6.45 36.63
N ALA A 86 22.59 7.78 36.49
CA ALA A 86 21.68 8.51 35.62
C ALA A 86 21.92 8.22 34.12
N GLU A 87 23.17 8.05 33.69
CA GLU A 87 23.52 7.61 32.33
C GLU A 87 22.86 6.27 31.99
N LEU A 88 22.95 5.29 32.90
CA LEU A 88 22.30 3.99 32.71
C LEU A 88 20.77 4.10 32.76
N ALA A 89 20.21 4.87 33.70
CA ALA A 89 18.77 5.05 33.84
C ALA A 89 18.13 5.75 32.63
N ARG A 90 18.89 6.60 31.91
CA ARG A 90 18.41 7.25 30.68
C ARG A 90 18.10 6.23 29.58
N LEU A 91 18.88 5.15 29.47
CA LEU A 91 18.69 4.09 28.48
C LEU A 91 17.39 3.30 28.71
N GLY A 92 16.91 3.21 29.95
CA GLY A 92 15.66 2.51 30.27
C GLY A 92 14.40 3.26 29.81
N ARG A 93 14.49 4.56 29.51
CA ARG A 93 13.33 5.38 29.13
C ARG A 93 12.81 5.05 27.72
N ASP A 94 13.72 4.74 26.80
CA ASP A 94 13.40 4.32 25.43
C ASP A 94 13.62 2.80 25.22
N GLY A 95 13.92 2.08 26.30
CA GLY A 95 14.17 0.64 26.30
C GLY A 95 15.44 0.22 25.58
N SER A 96 16.38 1.12 25.32
CA SER A 96 17.64 0.81 24.63
C SER A 96 18.47 -0.24 25.35
N ASP A 97 18.52 -0.17 26.69
CA ASP A 97 19.25 -1.16 27.49
C ASP A 97 18.63 -2.56 27.35
N THR A 98 17.31 -2.66 27.46
CA THR A 98 16.55 -3.90 27.32
C THR A 98 16.64 -4.47 25.90
N ALA A 99 16.56 -3.60 24.88
CA ALA A 99 16.72 -4.01 23.49
C ALA A 99 18.11 -4.60 23.22
N VAL A 100 19.18 -4.02 23.77
CA VAL A 100 20.55 -4.56 23.66
C VAL A 100 20.68 -5.89 24.42
N LEU A 101 20.18 -5.96 25.66
CA LEU A 101 20.26 -7.17 26.48
C LEU A 101 19.51 -8.35 25.84
N PHE A 102 18.23 -8.18 25.54
CA PHE A 102 17.34 -9.32 25.25
C PHE A 102 16.66 -9.22 23.87
N GLY A 103 16.55 -8.02 23.30
CA GLY A 103 15.81 -7.77 22.05
C GLY A 103 16.71 -7.60 20.82
N ILE A 104 16.23 -6.80 19.86
CA ILE A 104 16.91 -6.48 18.60
C ILE A 104 17.26 -4.99 18.64
N PRO A 105 18.44 -4.56 19.08
CA PRO A 105 18.74 -3.14 19.21
C PRO A 105 18.86 -2.47 17.83
N LEU A 106 18.29 -1.27 17.68
CA LEU A 106 18.63 -0.42 16.54
C LEU A 106 20.09 0.04 16.64
N PRO A 107 20.77 0.38 15.52
CA PRO A 107 22.15 0.87 15.56
C PRO A 107 22.34 2.05 16.52
N ALA A 108 21.42 3.03 16.49
CA ALA A 108 21.47 4.18 17.40
C ALA A 108 21.29 3.79 18.88
N GLN A 109 20.49 2.75 19.17
CA GLN A 109 20.32 2.24 20.54
C GLN A 109 21.60 1.54 21.01
N ALA A 110 22.21 0.71 20.15
CA ALA A 110 23.49 0.05 20.44
C ALA A 110 24.61 1.06 20.72
N ASP A 111 24.74 2.09 19.87
CA ASP A 111 25.72 3.16 20.05
C ASP A 111 25.48 3.95 21.35
N ALA A 112 24.23 4.30 21.65
CA ALA A 112 23.86 4.99 22.88
C ALA A 112 24.20 4.16 24.12
N VAL A 113 23.88 2.86 24.12
CA VAL A 113 24.23 1.94 25.21
C VAL A 113 25.74 1.84 25.38
N ARG A 114 26.49 1.67 24.29
CA ARG A 114 27.96 1.58 24.32
C ARG A 114 28.59 2.83 24.91
N GLN A 115 28.15 4.01 24.47
CA GLN A 115 28.64 5.30 24.97
C GLN A 115 28.30 5.49 26.45
N ALA A 116 27.04 5.27 26.85
CA ALA A 116 26.58 5.46 28.22
C ALA A 116 27.23 4.46 29.19
N ALA A 117 27.35 3.19 28.81
CA ALA A 117 27.99 2.16 29.64
C ALA A 117 29.49 2.41 29.80
N SER A 118 30.19 2.85 28.74
CA SER A 118 31.62 3.20 28.82
C SER A 118 31.84 4.45 29.69
N SER A 119 31.00 5.48 29.53
CA SER A 119 31.01 6.69 30.36
C SER A 119 30.75 6.35 31.83
N CYS A 120 29.76 5.50 32.09
CA CYS A 120 29.43 5.00 33.43
C CYS A 120 30.64 4.35 34.09
N LEU A 121 31.33 3.42 33.41
CA LEU A 121 32.52 2.77 33.94
C LEU A 121 33.65 3.77 34.24
N ALA A 122 33.92 4.72 33.33
CA ALA A 122 34.94 5.74 33.55
C ALA A 122 34.64 6.63 34.77
N LEU A 123 33.37 7.00 34.98
CA LEU A 123 32.94 7.75 36.15
C LEU A 123 33.08 6.94 37.44
N LEU A 124 32.72 5.65 37.41
CA LEU A 124 32.81 4.75 38.55
C LEU A 124 34.26 4.41 38.92
N ASP A 125 35.15 4.22 37.95
CA ASP A 125 36.58 3.99 38.19
C ASP A 125 37.22 5.22 38.86
N ARG A 126 36.84 6.42 38.42
CA ARG A 126 37.26 7.68 39.07
C ARG A 126 36.69 7.81 40.49
N ALA A 127 35.42 7.43 40.70
CA ALA A 127 34.82 7.45 42.02
C ALA A 127 35.49 6.46 42.97
N ALA A 128 35.81 5.25 42.49
CA ALA A 128 36.51 4.22 43.24
C ALA A 128 37.88 4.71 43.72
N ALA A 129 38.69 5.29 42.83
CA ALA A 129 40.00 5.82 43.18
C ALA A 129 39.92 6.89 44.29
N LEU A 130 38.96 7.82 44.20
CA LEU A 130 38.76 8.85 45.23
C LEU A 130 38.27 8.27 46.57
N LEU A 131 37.42 7.24 46.53
CA LEU A 131 36.94 6.58 47.75
C LEU A 131 38.03 5.70 48.39
N ASP A 132 38.90 5.09 47.60
CA ASP A 132 40.05 4.34 48.10
C ASP A 132 41.06 5.26 48.82
N GLU A 133 41.28 6.48 48.31
CA GLU A 133 42.08 7.49 48.99
C GLU A 133 41.45 7.92 50.32
N ARG A 134 40.13 8.09 50.35
CA ARG A 134 39.38 8.45 51.57
C ARG A 134 39.23 7.32 52.57
N TRP A 135 39.28 6.08 52.12
CA TRP A 135 39.14 4.93 53.00
C TRP A 135 40.32 4.82 53.98
N LYS A 136 41.54 5.11 53.52
CA LYS A 136 42.77 4.99 54.31
C LYS A 136 42.70 5.65 55.70
N PRO A 137 42.26 6.91 55.85
CA PRO A 137 42.10 7.51 57.18
C PRO A 137 40.91 6.95 57.98
N LEU A 138 39.83 6.49 57.31
CA LEU A 138 38.62 6.00 57.95
C LEU A 138 38.75 4.56 58.48
N GLU A 139 39.73 3.79 58.00
CA GLU A 139 39.95 2.40 58.39
C GLU A 139 40.20 2.23 59.90
N SER A 140 40.78 3.26 60.54
CA SER A 140 41.03 3.31 61.98
C SER A 140 39.83 3.72 62.84
N LEU A 141 38.73 4.19 62.22
CA LEU A 141 37.50 4.53 62.92
C LEU A 141 36.71 3.26 63.30
N PRO A 142 35.86 3.32 64.34
CA PRO A 142 34.96 2.21 64.67
C PRO A 142 34.12 1.76 63.45
N PRO A 143 33.81 0.45 63.31
CA PRO A 143 33.01 -0.05 62.20
C PRO A 143 31.66 0.65 62.01
N ASP A 144 31.02 1.07 63.11
CA ASP A 144 29.72 1.74 63.10
C ASP A 144 29.80 3.25 62.85
N ASP A 145 30.99 3.79 62.57
CA ASP A 145 31.14 5.21 62.24
C ASP A 145 30.38 5.52 60.94
N PRO A 146 29.51 6.55 60.93
CA PRO A 146 28.68 6.85 59.77
C PRO A 146 29.49 7.18 58.50
N ALA A 147 30.63 7.86 58.63
CA ALA A 147 31.46 8.23 57.48
C ALA A 147 32.18 7.01 56.92
N ARG A 148 32.67 6.12 57.80
CA ARG A 148 33.23 4.82 57.40
C ARG A 148 32.18 3.97 56.70
N THR A 149 30.99 3.82 57.31
CA THR A 149 29.87 3.04 56.77
C THR A 149 29.44 3.54 55.40
N GLN A 150 29.33 4.87 55.22
CA GLN A 150 28.97 5.46 53.94
C GLN A 150 30.01 5.14 52.84
N VAL A 151 31.30 5.39 53.09
CA VAL A 151 32.36 5.12 52.11
C VAL A 151 32.46 3.63 51.82
N GLU A 152 32.30 2.77 52.83
CA GLU A 152 32.26 1.32 52.66
C GLU A 152 31.09 0.89 51.78
N GLN A 153 29.88 1.41 52.03
CA GLN A 153 28.69 1.14 51.22
C GLN A 153 28.85 1.60 49.77
N GLU A 154 29.43 2.78 49.54
CA GLU A 154 29.70 3.30 48.20
C GLU A 154 30.69 2.40 47.43
N ARG A 155 31.80 2.01 48.08
CA ARG A 155 32.85 1.16 47.50
C ARG A 155 32.42 -0.28 47.26
N THR A 156 31.74 -0.88 48.22
CA THR A 156 31.45 -2.32 48.23
C THR A 156 30.09 -2.68 47.67
N VAL A 157 29.15 -1.73 47.59
CA VAL A 157 27.79 -1.97 47.10
C VAL A 157 27.47 -1.15 45.86
N ARG A 158 27.49 0.19 45.94
CA ARG A 158 27.00 1.05 44.84
C ARG A 158 27.86 0.95 43.58
N ILE A 159 29.18 1.03 43.71
CA ILE A 159 30.10 0.92 42.56
C ILE A 159 29.98 -0.45 41.88
N PRO A 160 30.11 -1.60 42.58
CA PRO A 160 29.96 -2.91 41.97
C PRO A 160 28.59 -3.12 41.31
N PHE A 161 27.51 -2.60 41.91
CA PHE A 161 26.16 -2.66 41.36
C PHE A 161 26.07 -1.97 39.99
N PHE A 162 26.43 -0.69 39.88
CA PHE A 162 26.33 0.01 38.58
C PHE A 162 27.39 -0.44 37.57
N ALA A 163 28.61 -0.76 38.02
CA ALA A 163 29.67 -1.25 37.14
C ALA A 163 29.30 -2.59 36.52
N SER A 164 28.65 -3.49 37.27
CA SER A 164 28.17 -4.77 36.73
C SER A 164 27.12 -4.57 35.64
N ARG A 165 26.11 -3.71 35.84
CA ARG A 165 25.10 -3.42 34.82
C ARG A 165 25.72 -2.84 33.55
N ALA A 166 26.64 -1.88 33.68
CA ALA A 166 27.36 -1.31 32.54
C ALA A 166 28.19 -2.38 31.78
N ARG A 167 28.90 -3.27 32.49
CA ARG A 167 29.67 -4.36 31.88
C ARG A 167 28.80 -5.37 31.14
N VAL A 168 27.65 -5.75 31.69
CA VAL A 168 26.69 -6.65 31.01
C VAL A 168 26.15 -6.00 29.73
N LEU A 169 25.84 -4.70 29.77
CA LEU A 169 25.40 -3.98 28.58
C LEU A 169 26.46 -3.95 27.48
N LEU A 170 27.72 -3.71 27.84
CA LEU A 170 28.85 -3.81 26.89
C LEU A 170 29.05 -5.24 26.39
N ALA A 171 28.92 -6.25 27.26
CA ALA A 171 29.02 -7.65 26.87
C ALA A 171 27.92 -8.04 25.86
N ALA A 172 26.69 -7.56 26.05
CA ALA A 172 25.56 -7.84 25.17
C ALA A 172 25.70 -7.25 23.76
N ASP A 173 26.33 -6.07 23.65
CA ASP A 173 26.61 -5.38 22.38
C ASP A 173 27.75 -6.04 21.58
N LEU A 174 28.59 -6.85 22.21
CA LEU A 174 29.71 -7.51 21.55
C LEU A 174 29.31 -8.84 20.88
N PRO A 175 29.92 -9.16 19.72
CA PRO A 175 29.80 -10.50 19.15
C PRO A 175 30.41 -11.55 20.11
N PRO A 176 30.03 -12.83 19.98
CA PRO A 176 30.63 -13.92 20.75
C PRO A 176 32.15 -13.88 20.68
N SER A 177 32.81 -13.58 21.81
CA SER A 177 34.25 -13.34 21.88
C SER A 177 34.76 -13.52 23.32
N GLN A 178 36.09 -13.65 23.47
CA GLN A 178 36.72 -13.68 24.79
C GLN A 178 36.45 -12.40 25.59
N GLU A 179 36.43 -11.25 24.92
CA GLU A 179 36.19 -9.96 25.57
C GLU A 179 34.76 -9.84 26.13
N ARG A 180 33.75 -10.26 25.34
CA ARG A 180 32.37 -10.38 25.82
C ARG A 180 32.29 -11.23 27.09
N SER A 181 32.96 -12.37 27.08
CA SER A 181 32.96 -13.34 28.19
C SER A 181 33.62 -12.77 29.43
N ARG A 182 34.74 -12.05 29.24
CA ARG A 182 35.47 -11.36 30.32
C ARG A 182 34.59 -10.30 30.98
N LEU A 183 33.92 -9.46 30.19
CA LEU A 183 33.01 -8.43 30.71
C LEU A 183 31.83 -9.04 31.48
N ALA A 184 31.23 -10.10 30.94
CA ALA A 184 30.15 -10.83 31.59
C ALA A 184 30.61 -11.48 32.92
N GLN A 185 31.78 -12.12 32.94
CA GLN A 185 32.37 -12.68 34.17
C GLN A 185 32.62 -11.60 35.22
N LEU A 186 33.24 -10.48 34.83
CA LEU A 186 33.51 -9.38 35.76
C LEU A 186 32.22 -8.80 36.35
N ALA A 187 31.14 -8.74 35.56
CA ALA A 187 29.84 -8.33 36.08
C ALA A 187 29.28 -9.33 37.08
N PHE A 188 29.30 -10.62 36.76
CA PHE A 188 28.85 -11.69 37.64
C PHE A 188 29.62 -11.68 38.97
N ASP A 189 30.95 -11.63 38.93
CA ASP A 189 31.80 -11.64 40.13
C ASP A 189 31.58 -10.41 41.02
N SER A 190 31.31 -9.26 40.41
CA SER A 190 31.06 -7.99 41.11
C SER A 190 29.72 -8.01 41.84
N VAL A 191 28.69 -8.61 41.25
CA VAL A 191 27.31 -8.45 41.71
C VAL A 191 26.77 -9.70 42.43
N GLY A 192 27.33 -10.87 42.16
CA GLY A 192 26.92 -12.15 42.75
C GLY A 192 27.10 -12.22 44.27
N LYS A 193 28.04 -11.44 44.81
CA LYS A 193 28.33 -11.36 46.25
C LYS A 193 27.49 -10.31 46.99
N LEU A 194 26.75 -9.46 46.27
CA LEU A 194 25.93 -8.43 46.90
C LEU A 194 24.61 -9.02 47.39
N ALA A 195 24.22 -8.65 48.62
CA ALA A 195 22.89 -8.90 49.16
C ALA A 195 22.21 -7.54 49.40
N LEU A 196 21.16 -7.23 48.64
CA LEU A 196 20.46 -5.96 48.74
C LEU A 196 19.15 -6.14 49.50
N SER A 197 18.95 -5.36 50.56
CA SER A 197 17.74 -5.39 51.38
C SER A 197 16.52 -4.77 50.70
N ASN A 198 16.73 -3.89 49.72
CA ASN A 198 15.65 -3.26 48.97
C ASN A 198 15.24 -4.14 47.77
N PRO A 199 13.95 -4.54 47.66
CA PRO A 199 13.48 -5.43 46.60
C PRO A 199 13.69 -4.91 45.16
N GLY A 200 13.63 -3.59 44.96
CA GLY A 200 13.82 -2.98 43.64
C GLY A 200 15.24 -3.18 43.10
N PRO A 201 16.27 -2.66 43.79
CA PRO A 201 17.67 -2.91 43.48
C PRO A 201 18.03 -4.40 43.45
N GLU A 202 17.48 -5.21 44.36
CA GLU A 202 17.70 -6.66 44.36
C GLU A 202 17.18 -7.33 43.07
N SER A 203 16.03 -6.90 42.57
CA SER A 203 15.51 -7.42 41.29
C SER A 203 16.41 -7.05 40.11
N ILE A 204 16.91 -5.81 40.06
CA ILE A 204 17.87 -5.36 39.03
C ILE A 204 19.20 -6.13 39.14
N ARG A 205 19.66 -6.41 40.37
CA ARG A 205 20.83 -7.24 40.65
C ARG A 205 20.70 -8.60 39.99
N ARG A 206 19.57 -9.27 40.23
CA ARG A 206 19.28 -10.61 39.70
C ARG A 206 19.14 -10.63 38.18
N ILE A 207 18.50 -9.62 37.58
CA ILE A 207 18.48 -9.45 36.11
C ILE A 207 19.91 -9.34 35.57
N THR A 208 20.76 -8.58 36.25
CA THR A 208 22.16 -8.39 35.85
C THR A 208 22.95 -9.70 35.98
N ILE A 209 22.70 -10.52 37.01
CA ILE A 209 23.29 -11.87 37.15
C ILE A 209 22.83 -12.78 36.01
N GLY A 210 21.52 -12.89 35.79
CA GLY A 210 20.98 -13.75 34.73
C GLY A 210 21.50 -13.36 33.34
N ALA A 211 21.57 -12.06 33.06
CA ALA A 211 22.15 -11.55 31.82
C ALA A 211 23.66 -11.80 31.73
N ALA A 212 24.43 -11.63 32.81
CA ALA A 212 25.85 -11.97 32.83
C ALA A 212 26.07 -13.46 32.51
N LEU A 213 25.30 -14.36 33.14
CA LEU A 213 25.35 -15.80 32.87
C LEU A 213 25.01 -16.13 31.41
N LEU A 214 24.03 -15.43 30.81
CA LEU A 214 23.66 -15.59 29.40
C LEU A 214 24.79 -15.20 28.41
N PHE A 215 25.71 -14.31 28.81
CA PHE A 215 26.73 -13.77 27.92
C PHE A 215 28.15 -14.34 28.11
N ARG A 216 28.37 -15.20 29.10
CA ARG A 216 29.64 -15.95 29.29
C ARG A 216 29.84 -16.96 28.16
N ALA A 217 31.11 -17.31 27.85
CA ALA A 217 31.47 -18.29 26.82
C ALA A 217 32.33 -19.44 27.38
N PRO A 218 32.40 -20.61 26.68
CA PRO A 218 31.64 -21.00 25.47
C PRO A 218 30.18 -21.33 25.84
N PRO A 219 29.24 -21.63 24.89
CA PRO A 219 27.80 -21.37 25.08
C PRO A 219 27.37 -21.80 26.48
N SER A 220 26.91 -20.81 27.26
CA SER A 220 26.72 -20.91 28.71
C SER A 220 26.33 -22.33 29.10
N GLU A 221 27.11 -22.94 29.99
CA GLU A 221 26.86 -24.32 30.39
C GLU A 221 25.37 -24.47 30.77
N PRO A 222 24.70 -25.59 30.49
CA PRO A 222 23.29 -25.75 30.80
C PRO A 222 22.94 -25.38 32.25
N ALA A 223 23.88 -25.54 33.19
CA ALA A 223 23.78 -25.09 34.58
C ALA A 223 23.74 -23.56 34.74
N ASP A 224 24.57 -22.81 34.01
CA ASP A 224 24.56 -21.33 33.99
C ASP A 224 23.24 -20.81 33.43
N LEU A 225 22.73 -21.42 32.35
CA LEU A 225 21.44 -21.04 31.76
C LEU A 225 20.27 -21.37 32.68
N GLN A 226 20.32 -22.52 33.36
CA GLN A 226 19.32 -22.86 34.37
C GLN A 226 19.36 -21.87 35.53
N THR A 227 20.55 -21.51 36.01
CA THR A 227 20.71 -20.49 37.06
C THR A 227 20.16 -19.14 36.60
N ALA A 228 20.41 -18.73 35.34
CA ALA A 228 19.82 -17.51 34.79
C ALA A 228 18.28 -17.56 34.77
N ILE A 229 17.70 -18.69 34.34
CA ILE A 229 16.25 -18.93 34.39
C ILE A 229 15.72 -18.79 35.81
N ASP A 230 16.41 -19.36 36.80
CA ASP A 230 16.01 -19.31 38.21
C ASP A 230 16.06 -17.87 38.75
N GLU A 231 17.10 -17.10 38.38
CA GLU A 231 17.23 -15.68 38.76
C GLU A 231 16.10 -14.82 38.18
N PHE A 232 15.74 -15.02 36.91
CA PHE A 232 14.61 -14.33 36.29
C PHE A 232 13.27 -14.78 36.89
N GLY A 233 13.10 -16.09 37.09
CA GLY A 233 11.88 -16.70 37.64
C GLY A 233 11.59 -16.23 39.07
N TRP A 234 12.63 -16.04 39.89
CA TRP A 234 12.51 -15.51 41.25
C TRP A 234 11.81 -14.14 41.28
N ILE A 235 12.10 -13.26 40.32
CA ILE A 235 11.48 -11.92 40.24
C ILE A 235 9.99 -12.03 39.92
N LEU A 236 9.62 -13.00 39.07
CA LEU A 236 8.26 -13.19 38.57
C LEU A 236 7.35 -13.91 39.58
N THR A 237 7.92 -14.82 40.38
CA THR A 237 7.15 -15.71 41.27
C THR A 237 7.42 -15.50 42.76
N GLY A 238 8.47 -14.74 43.12
CA GLY A 238 8.83 -14.46 44.50
C GLY A 238 9.08 -15.73 45.34
N HIS A 239 9.19 -15.56 46.66
CA HIS A 239 9.30 -16.70 47.59
C HIS A 239 7.94 -17.37 47.90
N ASN A 240 6.82 -16.69 47.62
CA ASN A 240 5.47 -17.09 48.02
C ASN A 240 4.52 -17.38 46.84
N GLY A 241 5.05 -17.57 45.63
CA GLY A 241 4.24 -17.87 44.43
C GLY A 241 3.52 -16.65 43.82
N GLY A 242 3.91 -15.42 44.18
CA GLY A 242 3.44 -14.17 43.59
C GLY A 242 4.59 -13.20 43.30
N PRO A 243 4.42 -12.21 42.41
CA PRO A 243 5.50 -11.33 41.97
C PRO A 243 6.17 -10.62 43.15
N GLN A 244 7.49 -10.43 43.06
CA GLN A 244 8.26 -9.87 44.18
C GLN A 244 7.76 -8.46 44.55
N PRO A 245 7.36 -8.21 45.81
CA PRO A 245 6.88 -6.90 46.24
C PRO A 245 7.95 -5.83 46.03
N GLY A 246 7.60 -4.72 45.37
CA GLY A 246 8.51 -3.59 45.15
C GLY A 246 9.31 -3.64 43.83
N ALA A 247 9.26 -4.73 43.06
CA ALA A 247 9.78 -4.72 41.69
C ALA A 247 8.88 -3.87 40.78
N SER A 248 9.47 -2.96 39.99
CA SER A 248 8.71 -2.13 39.04
C SER A 248 8.14 -2.98 37.89
N ALA A 249 7.12 -2.48 37.18
CA ALA A 249 6.57 -3.17 36.01
C ALA A 249 7.65 -3.42 34.94
N VAL A 250 8.49 -2.42 34.65
CA VAL A 250 9.61 -2.54 33.70
C VAL A 250 10.60 -3.62 34.14
N THR A 251 10.95 -3.66 35.43
CA THR A 251 11.84 -4.70 35.99
C THR A 251 11.24 -6.10 35.84
N ARG A 252 9.93 -6.27 36.07
CA ARG A 252 9.25 -7.55 35.85
C ARG A 252 9.19 -7.93 34.37
N ALA A 253 9.02 -6.95 33.47
CA ALA A 253 9.05 -7.18 32.03
C ALA A 253 10.46 -7.60 31.57
N GLU A 254 11.52 -6.94 32.03
CA GLU A 254 12.91 -7.34 31.79
C GLU A 254 13.20 -8.77 32.27
N ALA A 255 12.66 -9.17 33.42
CA ALA A 255 12.79 -10.55 33.90
C ALA A 255 12.13 -11.56 32.95
N TRP A 256 10.92 -11.27 32.45
CA TRP A 256 10.30 -12.09 31.40
C TRP A 256 11.15 -12.16 30.13
N PHE A 257 11.73 -11.04 29.69
CA PHE A 257 12.57 -11.00 28.50
C PHE A 257 13.85 -11.83 28.64
N GLY A 258 14.49 -11.74 29.81
CA GLY A 258 15.63 -12.57 30.18
C GLY A 258 15.27 -14.05 30.23
N LEU A 259 14.12 -14.39 30.82
CA LEU A 259 13.62 -15.76 30.90
C LEU A 259 13.42 -16.37 29.50
N ILE A 260 12.77 -15.65 28.59
CA ILE A 260 12.59 -16.08 27.19
C ILE A 260 13.94 -16.30 26.51
N SER A 261 14.86 -15.36 26.68
CA SER A 261 16.20 -15.43 26.06
C SER A 261 16.99 -16.64 26.57
N ALA A 262 17.02 -16.87 27.89
CA ALA A 262 17.74 -17.99 28.50
C ALA A 262 17.09 -19.34 28.15
N ALA A 263 15.76 -19.44 28.23
CA ALA A 263 15.02 -20.64 27.84
C ALA A 263 15.23 -21.00 26.36
N CYS A 264 15.33 -20.00 25.48
CA CYS A 264 15.64 -20.22 24.08
C CYS A 264 17.02 -20.83 23.86
N VAL A 265 18.06 -20.29 24.52
CA VAL A 265 19.42 -20.83 24.40
C VAL A 265 19.48 -22.27 24.98
N LEU A 266 18.69 -22.56 26.02
CA LEU A 266 18.58 -23.89 26.61
C LEU A 266 17.68 -24.86 25.81
N GLY A 267 17.09 -24.43 24.69
CA GLY A 267 16.20 -25.27 23.88
C GLY A 267 14.81 -25.53 24.49
N ARG A 268 14.37 -24.71 25.44
CA ARG A 268 13.08 -24.81 26.15
C ARG A 268 12.05 -23.76 25.73
N PHE A 269 12.29 -23.04 24.63
CA PHE A 269 11.45 -21.91 24.25
C PHE A 269 9.96 -22.28 24.07
N ASP A 270 9.67 -23.42 23.43
CA ASP A 270 8.28 -23.87 23.18
C ASP A 270 7.48 -24.08 24.49
N SER A 271 8.16 -24.40 25.59
CA SER A 271 7.50 -24.60 26.88
C SER A 271 7.12 -23.29 27.56
N ILE A 272 7.89 -22.21 27.33
CA ILE A 272 7.73 -20.94 28.02
C ILE A 272 6.96 -19.90 27.20
N GLU A 273 7.00 -19.98 25.86
CA GLU A 273 6.31 -19.04 24.98
C GLU A 273 4.81 -18.91 25.31
N PRO A 274 4.03 -20.00 25.53
CA PRO A 274 2.61 -19.86 25.87
C PRO A 274 2.36 -19.16 27.21
N GLU A 275 3.28 -19.30 28.18
CA GLU A 275 3.21 -18.58 29.45
C GLU A 275 3.49 -17.10 29.26
N PHE A 276 4.50 -16.78 28.45
CA PHE A 276 4.84 -15.41 28.09
C PHE A 276 3.69 -14.72 27.33
N THR A 277 3.08 -15.39 26.35
CA THR A 277 1.90 -14.88 25.62
C THR A 277 0.75 -14.56 26.57
N ARG A 278 0.49 -15.40 27.57
CA ARG A 278 -0.51 -15.11 28.62
C ARG A 278 -0.08 -13.94 29.51
N ALA A 279 1.21 -13.80 29.80
CA ALA A 279 1.73 -12.68 30.56
C ALA A 279 1.53 -11.33 29.83
N LEU A 280 1.63 -11.29 28.50
CA LEU A 280 1.40 -10.07 27.70
C LEU A 280 -0.02 -9.49 27.83
N GLN A 281 -0.97 -10.24 28.36
CA GLN A 281 -2.37 -9.82 28.56
C GLN A 281 -2.65 -9.27 29.97
N ARG A 282 -1.63 -9.15 30.83
CA ARG A 282 -1.73 -8.70 32.21
C ARG A 282 -0.52 -7.87 32.62
N GLU A 283 -0.50 -7.38 33.86
CA GLU A 283 0.71 -6.78 34.41
C GLU A 283 1.91 -7.74 34.28
N PRO A 284 3.11 -7.24 33.89
CA PRO A 284 3.49 -5.83 33.77
C PRO A 284 3.23 -5.17 32.40
N PHE A 285 2.75 -5.92 31.40
CA PHE A 285 2.63 -5.43 30.01
C PHE A 285 1.38 -4.60 29.76
N VAL A 286 0.36 -4.80 30.59
CA VAL A 286 -0.89 -4.05 30.58
C VAL A 286 -0.91 -3.15 31.81
N GLY A 287 -1.11 -1.86 31.59
CA GLY A 287 -1.21 -0.86 32.65
C GLY A 287 -2.52 -0.97 33.45
N PRO A 288 -2.65 -0.22 34.56
CA PRO A 288 -3.86 -0.21 35.39
C PRO A 288 -5.13 0.23 34.64
N ASP A 289 -4.97 0.97 33.54
CA ASP A 289 -6.05 1.41 32.66
C ASP A 289 -6.49 0.33 31.65
N GLY A 290 -5.93 -0.89 31.74
CA GLY A 290 -6.22 -2.01 30.86
C GLY A 290 -5.59 -1.89 29.47
N LYS A 291 -4.75 -0.87 29.23
CA LYS A 291 -4.06 -0.69 27.94
C LYS A 291 -2.67 -1.28 27.97
N ALA A 292 -2.26 -1.84 26.84
CA ALA A 292 -0.90 -2.33 26.68
C ALA A 292 0.10 -1.17 26.61
N ASP A 293 1.23 -1.33 27.30
CA ASP A 293 2.34 -0.40 27.21
C ASP A 293 3.03 -0.53 25.84
N PRO A 294 3.09 0.54 25.02
CA PRO A 294 3.65 0.46 23.67
C PRO A 294 5.12 0.07 23.63
N LEU A 295 5.92 0.57 24.58
CA LEU A 295 7.35 0.27 24.62
C LEU A 295 7.56 -1.19 24.99
N LEU A 296 6.89 -1.68 26.03
CA LEU A 296 7.00 -3.09 26.44
C LEU A 296 6.44 -4.04 25.38
N ALA A 297 5.41 -3.64 24.62
CA ALA A 297 4.89 -4.43 23.51
C ALA A 297 5.93 -4.59 22.38
N VAL A 298 6.62 -3.51 22.00
CA VAL A 298 7.70 -3.56 20.99
C VAL A 298 8.87 -4.42 21.50
N LEU A 299 9.30 -4.22 22.75
CA LEU A 299 10.38 -5.02 23.34
C LEU A 299 10.02 -6.51 23.45
N ALA A 300 8.77 -6.83 23.80
CA ALA A 300 8.28 -8.21 23.82
C ALA A 300 8.36 -8.86 22.44
N ALA A 301 7.92 -8.15 21.39
CA ALA A 301 8.05 -8.63 20.01
C ALA A 301 9.52 -8.82 19.63
N ASP A 302 10.40 -7.87 19.97
CA ASP A 302 11.84 -7.95 19.69
C ASP A 302 12.48 -9.20 20.33
N VAL A 303 12.16 -9.49 21.58
CA VAL A 303 12.69 -10.63 22.32
C VAL A 303 12.21 -11.96 21.73
N VAL A 304 10.92 -12.07 21.42
CA VAL A 304 10.34 -13.28 20.79
C VAL A 304 10.92 -13.49 19.40
N THR A 305 11.04 -12.43 18.59
CA THR A 305 11.68 -12.49 17.27
C THR A 305 13.13 -12.94 17.38
N ARG A 306 13.91 -12.38 18.31
CA ARG A 306 15.30 -12.80 18.52
C ARG A 306 15.39 -14.26 18.97
N ALA A 307 14.53 -14.71 19.86
CA ALA A 307 14.48 -16.11 20.30
C ALA A 307 14.22 -17.05 19.10
N TRP A 308 13.20 -16.77 18.29
CA TRP A 308 12.90 -17.54 17.10
C TRP A 308 14.06 -17.57 16.10
N VAL A 309 14.78 -16.46 15.92
CA VAL A 309 15.95 -16.39 15.03
C VAL A 309 17.13 -17.19 15.56
N VAL A 310 17.38 -17.15 16.88
CA VAL A 310 18.40 -17.98 17.52
C VAL A 310 18.06 -19.46 17.33
N ARG A 311 16.79 -19.85 17.49
CA ARG A 311 16.34 -21.21 17.21
C ARG A 311 16.49 -21.59 15.74
N ALA A 312 16.10 -20.73 14.81
CA ALA A 312 16.25 -20.97 13.38
C ALA A 312 17.71 -21.24 13.02
N ALA A 313 18.64 -20.45 13.58
CA ALA A 313 20.07 -20.66 13.39
C ALA A 313 20.58 -21.98 14.01
N ALA A 314 19.98 -22.44 15.11
CA ALA A 314 20.36 -23.70 15.76
C ALA A 314 19.78 -24.94 15.05
N THR A 315 18.61 -24.82 14.43
CA THR A 315 17.84 -25.95 13.87
C THR A 315 17.86 -26.01 12.34
N GLY A 316 18.15 -24.90 11.67
CA GLY A 316 18.01 -24.76 10.22
C GLY A 316 16.57 -24.62 9.73
N GLU A 317 15.58 -24.54 10.63
CA GLU A 317 14.16 -24.53 10.27
C GLU A 317 13.66 -23.14 9.84
N ARG A 318 13.22 -23.01 8.58
CA ARG A 318 12.55 -21.79 8.07
C ARG A 318 11.31 -21.40 8.87
N SER A 319 10.53 -22.38 9.35
CA SER A 319 9.30 -22.12 10.11
C SER A 319 9.52 -21.30 11.39
N ALA A 320 10.73 -21.37 11.97
CA ALA A 320 11.11 -20.51 13.09
C ALA A 320 11.27 -19.05 12.65
N LEU A 321 11.83 -18.77 11.46
CA LEU A 321 11.89 -17.42 10.91
C LEU A 321 10.50 -16.87 10.58
N ASP A 322 9.58 -17.71 10.09
CA ASP A 322 8.18 -17.29 9.86
C ASP A 322 7.49 -16.86 11.16
N ARG A 323 7.74 -17.56 12.27
CA ARG A 323 7.25 -17.13 13.60
C ARG A 323 7.93 -15.85 14.09
N ALA A 324 9.21 -15.67 13.79
CA ALA A 324 9.93 -14.42 14.10
C ALA A 324 9.30 -13.22 13.37
N VAL A 325 8.92 -13.40 12.10
CA VAL A 325 8.19 -12.41 11.29
C VAL A 325 6.80 -12.17 11.88
N ALA A 326 6.05 -13.23 12.20
CA ALA A 326 4.71 -13.12 12.76
C ALA A 326 4.69 -12.32 14.07
N ALA A 327 5.69 -12.50 14.93
CA ALA A 327 5.84 -11.74 16.17
C ALA A 327 5.96 -10.23 15.91
N GLN A 328 6.81 -9.80 14.96
CA GLN A 328 6.93 -8.38 14.61
C GLN A 328 5.66 -7.84 13.92
N GLN A 329 5.07 -8.61 13.00
CA GLN A 329 3.87 -8.18 12.28
C GLN A 329 2.62 -8.11 13.13
N SER A 330 2.58 -8.86 14.23
CA SER A 330 1.49 -8.77 15.22
C SER A 330 1.33 -7.34 15.73
N LEU A 331 2.42 -6.58 15.88
CA LEU A 331 2.39 -5.18 16.32
C LEU A 331 1.55 -4.29 15.39
N LEU A 332 1.55 -4.57 14.09
CA LEU A 332 0.80 -3.80 13.10
C LEU A 332 -0.71 -4.10 13.13
N ARG A 333 -1.11 -5.20 13.77
CA ARG A 333 -2.51 -5.65 13.88
C ARG A 333 -3.12 -5.35 15.24
N ARG A 334 -2.33 -4.84 16.19
CA ARG A 334 -2.78 -4.57 17.56
C ARG A 334 -3.55 -3.26 17.65
N SER A 335 -4.87 -3.39 17.82
CA SER A 335 -5.77 -2.25 18.05
C SER A 335 -5.79 -1.75 19.50
N ASP A 336 -5.20 -2.51 20.42
CA ASP A 336 -5.10 -2.18 21.84
C ASP A 336 -3.95 -1.21 22.16
N LEU A 337 -3.01 -1.03 21.21
CA LEU A 337 -1.95 -0.05 21.33
C LEU A 337 -2.46 1.36 20.99
N PRO A 338 -2.12 2.40 21.77
CA PRO A 338 -2.43 3.79 21.46
C PRO A 338 -1.56 4.36 20.31
N LEU A 339 -1.17 3.54 19.35
CA LEU A 339 -0.33 3.89 18.20
C LEU A 339 -1.01 3.47 16.90
N ARG A 340 -0.85 4.28 15.84
CA ARG A 340 -1.33 3.92 14.51
C ARG A 340 -0.39 2.87 13.89
N PRO A 341 -0.91 1.83 13.21
CA PRO A 341 -0.07 0.84 12.52
C PRO A 341 0.98 1.46 11.59
N ASP A 342 0.61 2.51 10.86
CA ASP A 342 1.52 3.21 9.94
C ASP A 342 2.71 3.87 10.65
N SER A 343 2.57 4.24 11.93
CA SER A 343 3.66 4.80 12.73
C SER A 343 4.66 3.73 13.19
N LEU A 344 4.21 2.48 13.33
CA LEU A 344 5.05 1.34 13.73
C LEU A 344 5.70 0.63 12.54
N ARG A 345 5.08 0.69 11.36
CA ARG A 345 5.55 0.02 10.14
C ARG A 345 7.05 0.27 9.83
N PRO A 346 7.57 1.52 9.88
CA PRO A 346 9.00 1.75 9.62
C PRO A 346 9.94 1.07 10.63
N LEU A 347 9.53 1.00 11.90
CA LEU A 347 10.28 0.36 12.97
C LEU A 347 10.29 -1.16 12.79
N VAL A 348 9.11 -1.75 12.56
CA VAL A 348 8.96 -3.21 12.32
C VAL A 348 9.84 -3.67 11.15
N TYR A 349 9.79 -2.97 10.01
CA TYR A 349 10.64 -3.33 8.87
C TYR A 349 12.13 -3.11 9.17
N GLN A 350 12.52 -2.08 9.92
CA GLN A 350 13.91 -1.91 10.31
C GLN A 350 14.41 -3.06 11.20
N LYS A 351 13.59 -3.52 12.16
CA LYS A 351 13.93 -4.66 13.04
C LYS A 351 14.01 -5.97 12.25
N LEU A 352 13.08 -6.21 11.33
CA LEU A 352 13.12 -7.37 10.44
C LEU A 352 14.36 -7.38 9.54
N HIS A 353 14.82 -6.21 9.06
CA HIS A 353 16.07 -6.11 8.30
C HIS A 353 17.29 -6.45 9.17
N LEU A 354 17.37 -5.93 10.39
CA LEU A 354 18.47 -6.25 11.32
C LEU A 354 18.53 -7.75 11.63
N VAL A 355 17.35 -8.37 11.76
CA VAL A 355 17.21 -9.80 11.95
C VAL A 355 17.64 -10.59 10.71
N SER A 356 17.25 -10.15 9.51
CA SER A 356 17.64 -10.81 8.27
C SER A 356 19.16 -10.79 8.07
N ALA A 357 19.81 -9.67 8.40
CA ALA A 357 21.27 -9.55 8.43
C ALA A 357 21.91 -10.48 9.48
N LEU A 358 21.28 -10.67 10.64
CA LEU A 358 21.76 -11.61 11.67
C LEU A 358 21.62 -13.07 11.22
N ALA A 359 20.50 -13.43 10.59
CA ALA A 359 20.25 -14.77 10.06
C ALA A 359 21.24 -15.11 8.94
N ALA A 360 21.47 -14.20 7.99
CA ALA A 360 22.40 -14.38 6.87
C ALA A 360 23.86 -14.59 7.32
N ARG A 361 24.29 -13.99 8.44
CA ARG A 361 25.63 -14.22 9.00
C ARG A 361 25.82 -15.62 9.58
N ARG A 362 24.74 -16.34 9.89
CA ARG A 362 24.77 -17.65 10.57
C ARG A 362 24.58 -18.84 9.61
N GLY A 363 24.40 -18.59 8.31
CA GLY A 363 24.29 -19.62 7.27
C GLY A 363 23.41 -19.17 6.11
N GLU A 364 23.30 -20.02 5.09
CA GLU A 364 22.34 -19.87 3.98
C GLU A 364 20.95 -20.34 4.45
N LEU A 365 20.32 -19.57 5.35
CA LEU A 365 18.92 -19.79 5.72
C LEU A 365 18.01 -19.21 4.63
N ASP A 366 17.01 -19.97 4.22
CA ASP A 366 15.92 -19.48 3.36
C ASP A 366 15.11 -18.43 4.14
N LEU A 367 15.21 -17.16 3.71
CA LEU A 367 14.61 -16.03 4.43
C LEU A 367 13.14 -15.88 4.04
N PRO A 368 12.24 -15.58 5.00
CA PRO A 368 10.86 -15.27 4.66
C PRO A 368 10.75 -13.98 3.83
N PRO A 369 9.76 -13.87 2.92
CA PRO A 369 9.58 -12.70 2.05
C PRO A 369 9.48 -11.35 2.78
N ALA A 370 8.95 -11.34 4.01
CA ALA A 370 8.89 -10.13 4.82
C ALA A 370 10.28 -9.59 5.24
N MET A 371 11.25 -10.49 5.47
CA MET A 371 12.63 -10.14 5.78
C MET A 371 13.38 -9.62 4.55
N ASP A 372 13.11 -10.20 3.37
CA ASP A 372 13.64 -9.71 2.10
C ASP A 372 13.05 -8.34 1.74
N LEU A 373 11.75 -8.16 1.92
CA LEU A 373 11.09 -6.86 1.77
C LEU A 373 11.68 -5.81 2.71
N ALA A 374 11.93 -6.18 3.98
CA ALA A 374 12.57 -5.31 4.95
C ALA A 374 13.96 -4.85 4.49
N ALA A 375 14.79 -5.77 3.98
CA ALA A 375 16.11 -5.45 3.45
C ALA A 375 16.03 -4.56 2.19
N ALA A 376 15.02 -4.80 1.34
CA ALA A 376 14.78 -3.99 0.15
C ALA A 376 14.36 -2.55 0.49
N ILE A 377 13.48 -2.37 1.49
CA ILE A 377 13.05 -1.06 2.00
C ILE A 377 14.23 -0.33 2.66
N ASP A 378 15.09 -1.02 3.40
CA ASP A 378 16.28 -0.40 3.98
C ASP A 378 17.25 0.10 2.89
N ALA A 379 17.53 -0.74 1.88
CA ALA A 379 18.33 -0.34 0.72
C ALA A 379 17.73 0.85 -0.04
N ALA A 380 16.39 0.95 -0.11
CA ALA A 380 15.68 2.05 -0.76
C ALA A 380 15.90 3.42 -0.07
N ARG A 381 16.29 3.44 1.21
CA ARG A 381 16.59 4.68 1.95
C ARG A 381 17.90 5.33 1.55
N ASP A 382 18.83 4.56 0.97
CA ASP A 382 20.10 5.06 0.47
C ASP A 382 20.04 5.21 -1.06
N PRO A 383 20.09 6.46 -1.59
CA PRO A 383 20.11 6.69 -3.04
C PRO A 383 21.23 5.95 -3.77
N ALA A 384 22.37 5.72 -3.12
CA ALA A 384 23.48 4.96 -3.72
C ALA A 384 23.16 3.47 -3.91
N ARG A 385 22.18 2.93 -3.16
CA ARG A 385 21.73 1.53 -3.20
C ARG A 385 20.40 1.35 -3.95
N ARG A 386 19.92 2.37 -4.67
CA ARG A 386 18.67 2.31 -5.46
C ARG A 386 18.57 1.08 -6.37
N ALA A 387 19.63 0.75 -7.10
CA ALA A 387 19.63 -0.39 -8.02
C ALA A 387 19.49 -1.74 -7.28
N GLU A 388 20.11 -1.85 -6.10
CA GLU A 388 19.97 -3.01 -5.23
C GLU A 388 18.54 -3.12 -4.68
N ALA A 389 17.97 -2.01 -4.22
CA ALA A 389 16.59 -1.96 -3.74
C ALA A 389 15.58 -2.41 -4.81
N LEU A 390 15.70 -1.89 -6.04
CA LEU A 390 14.84 -2.30 -7.16
C LEU A 390 14.97 -3.80 -7.48
N ARG A 391 16.18 -4.36 -7.41
CA ARG A 391 16.42 -5.79 -7.62
C ARG A 391 15.75 -6.62 -6.52
N LEU A 392 15.93 -6.25 -5.26
CA LEU A 392 15.36 -6.96 -4.11
C LEU A 392 13.84 -6.89 -4.10
N LEU A 393 13.25 -5.71 -4.32
CA LEU A 393 11.80 -5.55 -4.37
C LEU A 393 11.17 -6.36 -5.52
N ARG A 394 11.80 -6.42 -6.69
CA ARG A 394 11.34 -7.29 -7.79
C ARG A 394 11.39 -8.76 -7.38
N ALA A 395 12.46 -9.20 -6.73
CA ALA A 395 12.57 -10.57 -6.25
C ALA A 395 11.41 -10.94 -5.30
N VAL A 396 11.06 -10.04 -4.36
CA VAL A 396 9.90 -10.24 -3.48
C VAL A 396 8.59 -10.23 -4.27
N ALA A 397 8.40 -9.29 -5.20
CA ALA A 397 7.16 -9.20 -5.98
C ALA A 397 6.91 -10.43 -6.88
N GLU A 398 7.96 -11.09 -7.36
CA GLU A 398 7.86 -12.29 -8.21
C GLU A 398 7.86 -13.61 -7.43
N ALA A 399 8.21 -13.61 -6.14
CA ALA A 399 8.29 -14.83 -5.36
C ALA A 399 6.89 -15.42 -5.09
N PRO A 400 6.66 -16.71 -5.37
CA PRO A 400 5.34 -17.33 -5.31
C PRO A 400 4.77 -17.45 -3.89
N ASP A 401 5.62 -17.39 -2.87
CA ASP A 401 5.28 -17.49 -1.45
C ASP A 401 5.21 -16.13 -0.74
N SER A 402 5.36 -15.02 -1.47
CA SER A 402 5.32 -13.66 -0.90
C SER A 402 3.95 -13.23 -0.37
N GLY A 403 2.86 -13.83 -0.86
CA GLY A 403 1.50 -13.43 -0.45
C GLY A 403 1.29 -11.92 -0.54
N ASP A 404 0.80 -11.31 0.54
CA ASP A 404 0.54 -9.86 0.61
C ASP A 404 1.83 -9.00 0.54
N PHE A 405 3.02 -9.56 0.82
CA PHE A 405 4.29 -8.82 0.71
C PHE A 405 4.65 -8.51 -0.73
N ALA A 406 4.15 -9.26 -1.71
CA ALA A 406 4.33 -8.93 -3.12
C ALA A 406 3.61 -7.62 -3.47
N ALA A 407 2.43 -7.38 -2.89
CA ALA A 407 1.71 -6.11 -3.08
C ALA A 407 2.46 -4.93 -2.45
N ASP A 408 2.99 -5.11 -1.24
CA ASP A 408 3.84 -4.10 -0.60
C ASP A 408 5.11 -3.84 -1.44
N ALA A 409 5.74 -4.89 -1.99
CA ALA A 409 6.92 -4.74 -2.83
C ALA A 409 6.63 -3.99 -4.16
N LEU A 410 5.50 -4.29 -4.81
CA LEU A 410 5.04 -3.57 -6.01
C LEU A 410 4.77 -2.09 -5.72
N TRP A 411 4.22 -1.78 -4.55
CA TRP A 411 4.03 -0.40 -4.12
C TRP A 411 5.37 0.32 -3.98
N GLU A 412 6.33 -0.24 -3.25
CA GLU A 412 7.64 0.39 -3.05
C GLU A 412 8.43 0.49 -4.37
N LEU A 413 8.30 -0.48 -5.30
CA LEU A 413 8.86 -0.38 -6.65
C LEU A 413 8.31 0.83 -7.38
N ALA A 414 7.00 1.04 -7.34
CA ALA A 414 6.37 2.17 -7.99
C ALA A 414 6.82 3.50 -7.38
N VAL A 415 6.91 3.59 -6.05
CA VAL A 415 7.41 4.80 -5.36
C VAL A 415 8.84 5.12 -5.80
N LEU A 416 9.71 4.12 -5.87
CA LEU A 416 11.09 4.32 -6.34
C LEU A 416 11.17 4.73 -7.82
N ASN A 417 10.35 4.13 -8.68
CA ASN A 417 10.36 4.38 -10.13
C ASN A 417 9.67 5.70 -10.54
N ALA A 418 8.74 6.21 -9.74
CA ALA A 418 7.94 7.41 -10.04
C ALA A 418 8.75 8.70 -10.33
N PRO A 419 9.81 9.06 -9.58
CA PRO A 419 10.52 10.33 -9.81
C PRO A 419 11.47 10.36 -11.02
N GLY A 420 11.50 9.35 -11.91
CA GLY A 420 12.54 9.24 -12.95
C GLY A 420 12.05 8.89 -14.37
N ALA A 421 13.00 8.45 -15.21
CA ALA A 421 12.70 7.93 -16.56
C ALA A 421 11.88 6.63 -16.53
N GLU A 422 11.76 6.00 -15.37
CA GLU A 422 11.10 4.71 -15.14
C GLU A 422 9.61 4.86 -14.78
N ARG A 423 9.00 6.04 -14.95
CA ARG A 423 7.57 6.28 -14.66
C ARG A 423 6.63 5.27 -15.32
N LEU A 424 6.94 4.84 -16.54
CA LEU A 424 6.15 3.80 -17.23
C LEU A 424 6.17 2.47 -16.46
N GLN A 425 7.30 2.13 -15.85
CA GLN A 425 7.40 0.94 -15.01
C GLN A 425 6.60 1.10 -13.72
N ALA A 426 6.61 2.29 -13.09
CA ALA A 426 5.78 2.57 -11.93
C ALA A 426 4.28 2.36 -12.22
N VAL A 427 3.79 2.80 -13.39
CA VAL A 427 2.40 2.55 -13.84
C VAL A 427 2.11 1.05 -13.94
N LYS A 428 3.04 0.27 -14.52
CA LYS A 428 2.90 -1.19 -14.64
C LYS A 428 2.87 -1.88 -13.29
N ASP A 429 3.76 -1.49 -12.39
CA ASP A 429 3.87 -2.08 -11.04
C ASP A 429 2.59 -1.81 -10.23
N LEU A 430 2.06 -0.58 -10.27
CA LEU A 430 0.80 -0.22 -9.60
C LEU A 430 -0.43 -0.90 -10.23
N SER A 431 -0.49 -0.96 -11.57
CA SER A 431 -1.59 -1.64 -12.27
C SER A 431 -1.57 -3.14 -11.99
N ARG A 432 -0.37 -3.74 -11.86
CA ARG A 432 -0.20 -5.13 -11.44
C ARG A 432 -0.65 -5.34 -10.01
N LEU A 433 -0.26 -4.47 -9.07
CA LEU A 433 -0.72 -4.53 -7.68
C LEU A 433 -2.25 -4.55 -7.62
N ALA A 434 -2.91 -3.61 -8.31
CA ALA A 434 -4.36 -3.55 -8.38
C ALA A 434 -4.97 -4.83 -9.02
N ARG A 435 -4.38 -5.33 -10.10
CA ARG A 435 -4.87 -6.53 -10.78
C ARG A 435 -4.74 -7.80 -9.93
N ASP A 436 -3.57 -8.03 -9.35
CA ASP A 436 -3.21 -9.30 -8.72
C ASP A 436 -3.73 -9.35 -7.26
N PHE A 437 -3.90 -8.20 -6.61
CA PHE A 437 -4.33 -8.08 -5.21
C PHE A 437 -5.55 -7.16 -5.00
N PRO A 438 -6.69 -7.41 -5.68
CA PRO A 438 -7.81 -6.46 -5.71
C PRO A 438 -8.52 -6.29 -4.36
N THR A 439 -8.37 -7.23 -3.43
CA THR A 439 -9.01 -7.22 -2.11
C THR A 439 -8.20 -6.47 -1.05
N LEU A 440 -6.93 -6.12 -1.33
CA LEU A 440 -6.11 -5.40 -0.36
C LEU A 440 -6.55 -3.93 -0.25
N PRO A 441 -6.52 -3.32 0.95
CA PRO A 441 -6.91 -1.92 1.14
C PRO A 441 -6.17 -0.94 0.20
N ARG A 442 -4.90 -1.22 -0.13
CA ARG A 442 -4.08 -0.39 -1.01
C ARG A 442 -4.38 -0.53 -2.51
N ALA A 443 -5.18 -1.51 -2.92
CA ALA A 443 -5.42 -1.76 -4.34
C ALA A 443 -6.13 -0.60 -5.05
N THR A 444 -7.10 0.03 -4.36
CA THR A 444 -7.79 1.23 -4.85
C THR A 444 -6.83 2.42 -4.96
N GLU A 445 -5.98 2.65 -3.96
CA GLU A 445 -4.97 3.72 -3.99
C GLU A 445 -3.96 3.50 -5.12
N ALA A 446 -3.52 2.25 -5.32
CA ALA A 446 -2.60 1.89 -6.39
C ALA A 446 -3.23 2.15 -7.77
N MET A 447 -4.51 1.79 -7.96
CA MET A 447 -5.21 2.05 -9.21
C MET A 447 -5.37 3.56 -9.47
N SER A 448 -5.73 4.36 -8.45
CA SER A 448 -5.77 5.83 -8.58
C SER A 448 -4.41 6.42 -8.96
N ALA A 449 -3.34 5.97 -8.30
CA ALA A 449 -1.98 6.43 -8.60
C ALA A 449 -1.53 6.00 -10.01
N ALA A 450 -1.84 4.78 -10.44
CA ALA A 450 -1.52 4.28 -11.77
C ALA A 450 -2.19 5.12 -12.87
N LEU A 451 -3.48 5.46 -12.71
CA LEU A 451 -4.21 6.32 -13.64
C LEU A 451 -3.61 7.71 -13.72
N ALA A 452 -3.33 8.34 -12.58
CA ALA A 452 -2.73 9.68 -12.53
C ALA A 452 -1.34 9.70 -13.21
N TYR A 453 -0.50 8.71 -12.92
CA TYR A 453 0.84 8.61 -13.52
C TYR A 453 0.77 8.32 -15.02
N ALA A 454 -0.12 7.42 -15.44
CA ALA A 454 -0.27 7.06 -16.85
C ALA A 454 -0.86 8.21 -17.68
N GLN A 455 -1.84 8.94 -17.13
CA GLN A 455 -2.43 10.12 -17.78
C GLN A 455 -1.37 11.20 -18.02
N ASN A 456 -0.60 11.54 -16.98
CA ASN A 456 0.48 12.52 -17.10
C ASN A 456 1.53 12.07 -18.13
N LEU A 457 1.91 10.79 -18.12
CA LEU A 457 2.89 10.26 -19.07
C LEU A 457 2.38 10.25 -20.52
N ALA A 458 1.09 9.96 -20.72
CA ALA A 458 0.46 9.99 -22.05
C ALA A 458 0.28 11.43 -22.57
N ALA A 459 0.13 12.42 -21.68
CA ALA A 459 0.08 13.84 -22.06
C ALA A 459 1.47 14.38 -22.42
N ASP A 460 2.50 14.00 -21.66
CA ASP A 460 3.87 14.49 -21.83
C ASP A 460 4.63 13.82 -22.99
N SER A 461 4.19 12.63 -23.43
CA SER A 461 4.93 11.82 -24.41
C SER A 461 4.12 11.50 -25.66
N THR A 462 4.79 11.52 -26.81
CA THR A 462 4.27 10.92 -28.05
C THR A 462 4.45 9.39 -28.07
N SER A 463 4.78 8.80 -26.91
CA SER A 463 5.10 7.37 -26.80
C SER A 463 3.84 6.52 -26.90
N THR A 464 3.79 5.68 -27.94
CA THR A 464 2.72 4.68 -28.11
C THR A 464 2.62 3.73 -26.93
N ALA A 465 3.74 3.46 -26.23
CA ALA A 465 3.75 2.61 -25.04
C ALA A 465 3.02 3.27 -23.86
N ALA A 466 3.22 4.57 -23.61
CA ALA A 466 2.54 5.28 -22.54
C ALA A 466 1.02 5.32 -22.75
N SER A 467 0.58 5.64 -23.97
CA SER A 467 -0.84 5.61 -24.33
C SER A 467 -1.45 4.21 -24.22
N SER A 468 -0.68 3.16 -24.55
CA SER A 468 -1.13 1.77 -24.38
C SER A 468 -1.31 1.40 -22.91
N GLU A 469 -0.36 1.75 -22.04
CA GLU A 469 -0.46 1.47 -20.60
C GLU A 469 -1.57 2.30 -19.94
N TYR A 470 -1.78 3.56 -20.36
CA TYR A 470 -2.88 4.38 -19.88
C TYR A 470 -4.24 3.74 -20.22
N ARG A 471 -4.40 3.26 -21.45
CA ARG A 471 -5.61 2.53 -21.85
C ARG A 471 -5.80 1.24 -21.05
N ALA A 472 -4.73 0.49 -20.80
CA ALA A 472 -4.79 -0.74 -20.01
C ALA A 472 -5.18 -0.46 -18.54
N ALA A 473 -4.66 0.62 -17.95
CA ALA A 473 -5.02 1.08 -16.62
C ALA A 473 -6.50 1.51 -16.54
N LEU A 474 -6.99 2.26 -17.55
CA LEU A 474 -8.39 2.66 -17.66
C LEU A 474 -9.32 1.45 -17.75
N GLN A 475 -8.98 0.46 -18.59
CA GLN A 475 -9.74 -0.78 -18.69
C GLN A 475 -9.84 -1.49 -17.33
N LEU A 476 -8.70 -1.67 -16.66
CA LEU A 476 -8.64 -2.31 -15.34
C LEU A 476 -9.50 -1.58 -14.31
N ALA A 477 -9.45 -0.25 -14.29
CA ALA A 477 -10.25 0.58 -13.39
C ALA A 477 -11.76 0.43 -13.64
N VAL A 478 -12.19 0.47 -14.90
CA VAL A 478 -13.61 0.31 -15.28
C VAL A 478 -14.14 -1.08 -14.97
N GLU A 479 -13.33 -2.13 -15.18
CA GLU A 479 -13.76 -3.52 -14.99
C GLU A 479 -13.77 -3.95 -13.52
N ARG A 480 -12.75 -3.55 -12.73
CA ARG A 480 -12.55 -4.09 -11.38
C ARG A 480 -12.83 -3.11 -10.24
N TYR A 481 -12.93 -1.81 -10.54
CA TYR A 481 -13.01 -0.78 -9.52
C TYR A 481 -14.17 0.20 -9.75
N PRO A 482 -15.43 -0.29 -9.75
CA PRO A 482 -16.61 0.53 -10.03
C PRO A 482 -16.89 1.61 -8.97
N SER A 483 -16.23 1.55 -7.81
CA SER A 483 -16.37 2.50 -6.69
C SER A 483 -15.22 3.50 -6.59
N LEU A 484 -14.29 3.55 -7.55
CA LEU A 484 -13.20 4.52 -7.53
C LEU A 484 -13.72 5.97 -7.50
N PRO A 485 -13.10 6.87 -6.73
CA PRO A 485 -13.34 8.30 -6.86
C PRO A 485 -13.10 8.75 -8.30
N GLY A 486 -14.07 9.46 -8.88
CA GLY A 486 -13.99 9.92 -10.28
C GLY A 486 -14.16 8.82 -11.33
N ILE A 487 -14.65 7.62 -10.98
CA ILE A 487 -14.83 6.50 -11.92
C ILE A 487 -15.62 6.86 -13.18
N ASP A 488 -16.61 7.77 -13.09
CA ASP A 488 -17.41 8.20 -14.23
C ASP A 488 -16.56 8.99 -15.26
N THR A 489 -15.60 9.79 -14.79
CA THR A 489 -14.60 10.45 -15.64
C THR A 489 -13.71 9.41 -16.33
N TRP A 490 -13.28 8.38 -15.61
CA TRP A 490 -12.44 7.30 -16.18
C TRP A 490 -13.20 6.44 -17.19
N ARG A 491 -14.49 6.17 -16.95
CA ARG A 491 -15.36 5.48 -17.93
C ARG A 491 -15.53 6.28 -19.21
N TYR A 492 -15.78 7.59 -19.09
CA TYR A 492 -15.87 8.48 -20.25
C TYR A 492 -14.56 8.50 -21.03
N GLU A 493 -13.43 8.69 -20.35
CA GLU A 493 -12.12 8.76 -20.98
C GLU A 493 -11.71 7.45 -21.66
N TYR A 494 -12.00 6.30 -21.03
CA TYR A 494 -11.82 4.99 -21.64
C TYR A 494 -12.64 4.85 -22.93
N ALA A 495 -13.94 5.18 -22.88
CA ALA A 495 -14.80 5.12 -24.05
C ALA A 495 -14.35 6.07 -25.16
N ARG A 496 -13.87 7.27 -24.81
CA ARG A 496 -13.37 8.27 -25.74
C ARG A 496 -12.14 7.75 -26.49
N ILE A 497 -11.16 7.21 -25.77
CA ILE A 497 -9.93 6.64 -26.38
C ILE A 497 -10.25 5.49 -27.34
N LEU A 498 -11.22 4.63 -26.99
CA LEU A 498 -11.65 3.55 -27.88
C LEU A 498 -12.35 4.08 -29.13
N ALA A 499 -13.22 5.09 -28.98
CA ALA A 499 -14.02 5.64 -30.07
C ALA A 499 -13.24 6.57 -31.01
N ASP A 500 -12.23 7.29 -30.52
CA ASP A 500 -11.44 8.27 -31.30
C ASP A 500 -10.31 7.63 -32.14
N ARG A 501 -10.18 6.29 -32.15
CA ARG A 501 -9.22 5.60 -33.03
C ARG A 501 -9.61 5.81 -34.49
N ALA A 502 -8.62 5.83 -35.39
CA ALA A 502 -8.87 6.03 -36.83
C ALA A 502 -9.78 4.96 -37.45
N ALA A 503 -9.74 3.73 -36.94
CA ALA A 503 -10.60 2.61 -37.35
C ALA A 503 -10.90 1.74 -36.12
N PRO A 504 -11.88 2.11 -35.27
CA PRO A 504 -12.23 1.34 -34.09
C PRO A 504 -12.91 0.04 -34.50
N SER A 505 -12.51 -1.07 -33.89
CA SER A 505 -13.20 -2.35 -34.08
C SER A 505 -14.59 -2.33 -33.44
N ILE A 506 -15.49 -3.18 -33.91
CA ILE A 506 -16.85 -3.29 -33.34
C ILE A 506 -16.83 -3.65 -31.86
N ASP A 507 -15.85 -4.45 -31.42
CA ASP A 507 -15.69 -4.84 -30.02
C ASP A 507 -15.20 -3.66 -29.15
N GLU A 508 -14.33 -2.80 -29.68
CA GLU A 508 -13.93 -1.55 -29.02
C GLU A 508 -15.12 -0.59 -28.89
N LEU A 509 -15.94 -0.44 -29.94
CA LEU A 509 -17.15 0.38 -29.88
C LEU A 509 -18.15 -0.16 -28.86
N ARG A 510 -18.33 -1.48 -28.77
CA ARG A 510 -19.18 -2.12 -27.76
C ARG A 510 -18.64 -1.94 -26.34
N ALA A 511 -17.32 -2.06 -26.14
CA ALA A 511 -16.68 -1.78 -24.86
C ALA A 511 -16.86 -0.31 -24.45
N ALA A 512 -16.72 0.63 -25.39
CA ALA A 512 -17.00 2.05 -25.17
C ALA A 512 -18.46 2.29 -24.76
N LEU A 513 -19.44 1.69 -25.44
CA LEU A 513 -20.86 1.77 -25.04
C LEU A 513 -21.11 1.23 -23.64
N ASN A 514 -20.51 0.09 -23.31
CA ASN A 514 -20.67 -0.50 -21.97
C ASN A 514 -20.11 0.40 -20.87
N ALA A 515 -18.97 1.06 -21.10
CA ALA A 515 -18.41 2.02 -20.16
C ALA A 515 -19.32 3.27 -20.01
N LEU A 516 -19.81 3.82 -21.13
CA LEU A 516 -20.70 4.99 -21.13
C LEU A 516 -22.03 4.73 -20.42
N ARG A 517 -22.61 3.53 -20.59
CA ARG A 517 -23.87 3.14 -19.94
C ARG A 517 -23.77 3.05 -18.41
N GLN A 518 -22.57 2.92 -17.86
CA GLN A 518 -22.34 2.88 -16.42
C GLN A 518 -22.12 4.27 -15.79
N ILE A 519 -22.08 5.34 -16.60
CA ILE A 519 -21.95 6.71 -16.10
C ILE A 519 -23.26 7.11 -15.42
N ARG A 520 -23.16 7.58 -14.17
CA ARG A 520 -24.32 7.99 -13.38
C ARG A 520 -24.91 9.32 -13.86
N PRO A 521 -26.25 9.49 -13.81
CA PRO A 521 -26.88 10.80 -14.01
C PRO A 521 -26.33 11.82 -13.01
N GLY A 522 -26.08 13.05 -13.47
CA GLY A 522 -25.49 14.14 -12.70
C GLY A 522 -23.97 14.12 -12.59
N ALA A 523 -23.28 13.16 -13.22
CA ALA A 523 -21.81 13.16 -13.27
C ALA A 523 -21.29 14.39 -14.04
N SER A 524 -20.11 14.91 -13.66
CA SER A 524 -19.55 16.12 -14.29
C SER A 524 -19.26 15.98 -15.80
N VAL A 525 -19.14 14.75 -16.28
CA VAL A 525 -18.90 14.41 -17.70
C VAL A 525 -20.16 13.95 -18.44
N GLU A 526 -21.34 14.03 -17.82
CA GLU A 526 -22.59 13.46 -18.37
C GLU A 526 -22.94 14.03 -19.75
N ALA A 527 -22.83 15.34 -19.94
CA ALA A 527 -23.17 15.97 -21.22
C ALA A 527 -22.29 15.45 -22.37
N ASP A 528 -20.97 15.42 -22.15
CA ASP A 528 -20.01 14.92 -23.13
C ASP A 528 -20.15 13.41 -23.35
N ALA A 529 -20.41 12.66 -22.28
CA ALA A 529 -20.70 11.24 -22.34
C ALA A 529 -21.94 10.93 -23.19
N ASN A 530 -23.00 11.74 -23.09
CA ASN A 530 -24.22 11.57 -23.88
C ASN A 530 -23.97 11.85 -25.38
N ILE A 531 -23.16 12.87 -25.70
CA ILE A 531 -22.75 13.15 -27.09
C ILE A 531 -21.95 11.97 -27.65
N LEU A 532 -20.97 11.49 -26.89
CA LEU A 532 -20.13 10.37 -27.29
C LEU A 532 -20.96 9.08 -27.43
N HIS A 533 -21.89 8.81 -26.52
CA HIS A 533 -22.78 7.65 -26.58
C HIS A 533 -23.62 7.66 -27.85
N ALA A 534 -24.25 8.78 -28.21
CA ALA A 534 -25.01 8.88 -29.45
C ALA A 534 -24.15 8.57 -30.69
N ARG A 535 -22.91 9.08 -30.74
CA ARG A 535 -21.96 8.84 -31.83
C ARG A 535 -21.54 7.38 -31.92
N VAL A 536 -21.14 6.77 -30.80
CA VAL A 536 -20.68 5.37 -30.74
C VAL A 536 -21.86 4.41 -31.03
N GLN A 537 -23.05 4.68 -30.48
CA GLN A 537 -24.24 3.87 -30.70
C GLN A 537 -24.66 3.85 -32.16
N SER A 538 -24.55 5.01 -32.82
CA SER A 538 -24.76 5.17 -34.25
C SER A 538 -23.78 4.31 -35.05
N ALA A 539 -22.48 4.40 -34.76
CA ALA A 539 -21.46 3.61 -35.46
C ALA A 539 -21.66 2.09 -35.30
N VAL A 540 -22.06 1.63 -34.10
CA VAL A 540 -22.36 0.21 -33.85
C VAL A 540 -23.56 -0.26 -34.69
N LEU A 541 -24.62 0.53 -34.77
CA LEU A 541 -25.80 0.21 -35.58
C LEU A 541 -25.50 0.27 -37.07
N ASP A 542 -24.75 1.27 -37.53
CA ASP A 542 -24.38 1.45 -38.94
C ASP A 542 -23.55 0.25 -39.44
N GLU A 543 -22.57 -0.21 -38.66
CA GLU A 543 -21.77 -1.40 -38.98
C GLU A 543 -22.63 -2.67 -39.01
N ALA A 544 -23.54 -2.83 -38.04
CA ALA A 544 -24.44 -3.98 -38.02
C ALA A 544 -25.41 -3.98 -39.21
N TRP A 545 -25.91 -2.82 -39.61
CA TRP A 545 -26.74 -2.66 -40.80
C TRP A 545 -25.95 -2.87 -42.11
N ALA A 546 -24.68 -2.46 -42.17
CA ALA A 546 -23.80 -2.75 -43.31
C ALA A 546 -23.60 -4.25 -43.49
N ARG A 547 -23.27 -4.97 -42.41
CA ARG A 547 -23.18 -6.45 -42.40
C ARG A 547 -24.50 -7.11 -42.83
N PHE A 548 -25.64 -6.59 -42.35
CA PHE A 548 -26.95 -7.07 -42.76
C PHE A 548 -27.20 -6.87 -44.26
N ALA A 549 -26.85 -5.71 -44.80
CA ALA A 549 -26.97 -5.42 -46.23
C ALA A 549 -26.07 -6.34 -47.08
N ASP A 550 -24.86 -6.65 -46.61
CA ASP A 550 -23.94 -7.59 -47.28
C ASP A 550 -24.48 -9.01 -47.31
N LEU A 551 -25.06 -9.48 -46.20
CA LEU A 551 -25.70 -10.80 -46.13
C LEU A 551 -26.92 -10.89 -47.06
N ARG A 552 -27.71 -9.81 -47.17
CA ARG A 552 -28.83 -9.76 -48.14
C ARG A 552 -28.34 -9.78 -49.58
N ARG A 553 -27.29 -9.02 -49.91
CA ARG A 553 -26.69 -9.00 -51.25
C ARG A 553 -26.09 -10.36 -51.63
N SER A 554 -25.55 -11.09 -50.67
CA SER A 554 -24.96 -12.42 -50.87
C SER A 554 -26.00 -13.56 -50.94
N ILE A 555 -27.30 -13.24 -51.01
CA ILE A 555 -28.41 -14.22 -51.06
C ILE A 555 -28.39 -15.17 -49.85
N LYS A 556 -28.07 -14.64 -48.66
CA LYS A 556 -28.10 -15.39 -47.39
C LYS A 556 -29.20 -14.86 -46.46
N PRO A 557 -30.48 -14.99 -46.82
CA PRO A 557 -31.59 -14.36 -46.10
C PRO A 557 -31.75 -14.90 -44.68
N VAL A 558 -31.42 -16.17 -44.43
CA VAL A 558 -31.51 -16.79 -43.10
C VAL A 558 -30.48 -16.18 -42.14
N GLU A 559 -29.23 -16.00 -42.59
CA GLU A 559 -28.16 -15.38 -41.80
C GLU A 559 -28.45 -13.89 -41.54
N ALA A 560 -28.96 -13.16 -42.54
CA ALA A 560 -29.38 -11.77 -42.38
C ALA A 560 -30.51 -11.64 -41.34
N ALA A 561 -31.55 -12.47 -41.44
CA ALA A 561 -32.65 -12.48 -40.46
C ALA A 561 -32.17 -12.88 -39.06
N ALA A 562 -31.22 -13.80 -38.95
CA ALA A 562 -30.59 -14.14 -37.68
C ALA A 562 -29.85 -12.93 -37.09
N LEU A 563 -28.96 -12.28 -37.86
CA LEU A 563 -28.23 -11.08 -37.44
C LEU A 563 -29.17 -9.96 -36.96
N CYS A 564 -30.26 -9.72 -37.70
CA CYS A 564 -31.23 -8.71 -37.30
C CYS A 564 -31.92 -9.05 -35.97
N ARG A 565 -32.34 -10.30 -35.78
CA ARG A 565 -32.98 -10.76 -34.53
C ARG A 565 -32.03 -10.77 -33.34
N THR A 566 -30.78 -11.19 -33.52
CA THR A 566 -29.85 -11.45 -32.40
C THR A 566 -28.97 -10.26 -32.06
N GLU A 567 -28.65 -9.38 -33.02
CA GLU A 567 -27.77 -8.23 -32.80
C GLU A 567 -28.50 -6.89 -32.98
N ILE A 568 -29.09 -6.62 -34.15
CA ILE A 568 -29.60 -5.29 -34.49
C ILE A 568 -30.81 -4.89 -33.65
N LEU A 569 -31.83 -5.76 -33.58
CA LEU A 569 -33.07 -5.46 -32.87
C LEU A 569 -32.84 -5.19 -31.37
N PRO A 570 -32.10 -6.05 -30.61
CA PRO A 570 -31.78 -5.75 -29.21
C PRO A 570 -30.98 -4.45 -29.05
N GLU A 571 -30.03 -4.17 -29.95
CA GLU A 571 -29.21 -2.97 -29.87
C GLU A 571 -30.01 -1.70 -30.16
N ALA A 572 -30.89 -1.71 -31.16
CA ALA A 572 -31.78 -0.60 -31.47
C ALA A 572 -32.78 -0.31 -30.34
N ARG A 573 -33.28 -1.35 -29.66
CA ARG A 573 -34.11 -1.19 -28.45
C ARG A 573 -33.34 -0.48 -27.34
N ARG A 574 -32.13 -0.95 -27.01
CA ARG A 574 -31.26 -0.31 -26.02
C ARG A 574 -30.94 1.14 -26.38
N ALA A 575 -30.70 1.42 -27.65
CA ALA A 575 -30.45 2.77 -28.15
C ALA A 575 -31.64 3.71 -27.93
N VAL A 576 -32.87 3.24 -28.19
CA VAL A 576 -34.10 4.02 -27.95
C VAL A 576 -34.37 4.22 -26.46
N GLU A 577 -34.20 3.18 -25.63
CA GLU A 577 -34.35 3.28 -24.18
C GLU A 577 -33.40 4.32 -23.60
N TRP A 578 -32.11 4.24 -23.96
CA TRP A 578 -31.11 5.21 -23.53
C TRP A 578 -31.43 6.62 -24.04
N ALA A 579 -31.68 6.78 -25.35
CA ALA A 579 -31.92 8.11 -25.93
C ALA A 579 -33.18 8.77 -25.38
N THR A 580 -34.18 7.99 -24.98
CA THR A 580 -35.37 8.49 -24.28
C THR A 580 -35.01 8.99 -22.89
N ALA A 581 -34.26 8.20 -22.10
CA ALA A 581 -33.83 8.58 -20.76
C ALA A 581 -32.91 9.82 -20.75
N ALA A 582 -32.02 9.92 -21.73
CA ALA A 582 -31.05 11.02 -21.85
C ALA A 582 -31.60 12.26 -22.60
N ALA A 583 -32.86 12.23 -23.04
CA ALA A 583 -33.45 13.25 -23.93
C ALA A 583 -32.56 13.57 -25.15
N SER A 584 -31.96 12.54 -25.74
CA SER A 584 -30.98 12.69 -26.81
C SER A 584 -31.63 13.18 -28.11
N PRO A 585 -31.00 14.12 -28.84
CA PRO A 585 -31.47 14.54 -30.16
C PRO A 585 -31.43 13.41 -31.20
N SER A 586 -30.73 12.31 -30.92
CA SER A 586 -30.67 11.13 -31.78
C SER A 586 -31.85 10.16 -31.59
N LEU A 587 -32.82 10.48 -30.73
CA LEU A 587 -33.96 9.59 -30.44
C LEU A 587 -34.73 9.18 -31.69
N ASP A 588 -35.05 10.12 -32.58
CA ASP A 588 -35.79 9.83 -33.81
C ASP A 588 -35.00 8.93 -34.77
N ARG A 589 -33.67 9.09 -34.83
CA ARG A 589 -32.79 8.18 -35.58
C ARG A 589 -32.89 6.76 -35.02
N PHE A 590 -32.68 6.57 -33.73
CA PHE A 590 -32.71 5.23 -33.13
C PHE A 590 -34.09 4.59 -33.18
N LYS A 591 -35.17 5.38 -33.09
CA LYS A 591 -36.52 4.87 -33.32
C LYS A 591 -36.73 4.44 -34.77
N THR A 592 -36.10 5.10 -35.74
CA THR A 592 -36.10 4.66 -37.14
C THR A 592 -35.38 3.33 -37.28
N ASP A 593 -34.17 3.19 -36.72
CA ASP A 593 -33.41 1.94 -36.77
C ASP A 593 -34.14 0.78 -36.05
N LEU A 594 -34.83 1.09 -34.94
CA LEU A 594 -35.70 0.14 -34.25
C LEU A 594 -36.89 -0.29 -35.13
N ALA A 595 -37.58 0.66 -35.77
CA ALA A 595 -38.69 0.37 -36.66
C ALA A 595 -38.25 -0.47 -37.87
N ASP A 596 -37.08 -0.18 -38.43
CA ASP A 596 -36.47 -0.97 -39.51
C ASP A 596 -36.20 -2.42 -39.03
N ALA A 597 -35.55 -2.59 -37.87
CA ALA A 597 -35.27 -3.92 -37.32
C ALA A 597 -36.55 -4.72 -36.98
N MET A 598 -37.57 -4.05 -36.44
CA MET A 598 -38.88 -4.65 -36.17
C MET A 598 -39.58 -5.08 -37.47
N THR A 599 -39.45 -4.29 -38.54
CA THR A 599 -39.99 -4.64 -39.87
C THR A 599 -39.30 -5.89 -40.43
N GLU A 600 -37.97 -5.98 -40.36
CA GLU A 600 -37.21 -7.14 -40.84
C GLU A 600 -37.49 -8.41 -40.04
N THR A 601 -37.92 -8.27 -38.78
CA THR A 601 -38.27 -9.39 -37.90
C THR A 601 -39.75 -9.75 -37.88
N GLY A 602 -40.58 -9.00 -38.62
CA GLY A 602 -42.03 -9.24 -38.74
C GLY A 602 -42.83 -8.76 -37.53
N ASP A 603 -42.29 -7.87 -36.71
CA ASP A 603 -43.01 -7.31 -35.55
C ASP A 603 -44.05 -6.28 -36.02
N SER A 604 -45.33 -6.65 -35.85
CA SER A 604 -46.48 -5.83 -36.24
C SER A 604 -46.54 -4.45 -35.60
N THR A 605 -45.83 -4.21 -34.49
CA THR A 605 -45.83 -2.91 -33.81
C THR A 605 -44.93 -1.87 -34.50
N ALA A 606 -44.09 -2.29 -35.47
CA ALA A 606 -43.27 -1.38 -36.29
C ALA A 606 -44.10 -0.30 -37.01
N GLN A 607 -45.31 -0.65 -37.47
CA GLN A 607 -46.20 0.29 -38.18
C GLN A 607 -46.51 1.52 -37.32
N ARG A 608 -46.88 1.33 -36.04
CA ARG A 608 -47.21 2.42 -35.12
C ARG A 608 -46.02 3.33 -34.87
N LEU A 609 -44.81 2.76 -34.82
CA LEU A 609 -43.58 3.53 -34.61
C LEU A 609 -43.28 4.43 -35.82
N TYR A 610 -43.51 3.96 -37.04
CA TYR A 610 -43.40 4.80 -38.24
C TYR A 610 -44.46 5.90 -38.30
N GLU A 611 -45.71 5.60 -37.93
CA GLU A 611 -46.79 6.59 -37.88
C GLU A 611 -46.43 7.73 -36.91
N ASP A 612 -45.96 7.39 -35.71
CA ASP A 612 -45.46 8.35 -34.71
C ASP A 612 -44.30 9.20 -35.28
N LEU A 613 -43.28 8.58 -35.88
CA LEU A 613 -42.15 9.30 -36.48
C LEU A 613 -42.57 10.22 -37.64
N LEU A 614 -43.49 9.79 -38.50
CA LEU A 614 -43.97 10.61 -39.62
C LEU A 614 -44.63 11.93 -39.18
N THR A 615 -45.23 11.95 -37.99
CA THR A 615 -45.87 13.17 -37.45
C THR A 615 -44.87 14.20 -36.91
N ARG A 616 -43.72 13.76 -36.39
CA ARG A 616 -42.79 14.64 -35.65
C ARG A 616 -41.41 14.82 -36.28
N SER A 617 -40.97 13.90 -37.13
CA SER A 617 -39.61 13.90 -37.66
C SER A 617 -39.42 14.92 -38.78
N ALA A 618 -38.16 15.34 -38.95
CA ALA A 618 -37.75 16.33 -39.94
C ALA A 618 -38.12 15.92 -41.38
N PRO A 619 -38.43 16.89 -42.27
CA PRO A 619 -38.80 16.60 -43.66
C PRO A 619 -37.82 15.70 -44.43
N ALA A 620 -36.52 15.81 -44.15
CA ALA A 620 -35.47 15.02 -44.80
C ALA A 620 -35.58 13.51 -44.53
N LEU A 621 -36.14 13.10 -43.38
CA LEU A 621 -36.31 11.68 -43.03
C LEU A 621 -37.62 11.08 -43.59
N ARG A 622 -38.56 11.93 -44.01
CA ARG A 622 -39.90 11.48 -44.45
C ARG A 622 -39.87 10.45 -45.59
N PRO A 623 -38.97 10.53 -46.60
CA PRO A 623 -38.89 9.49 -47.62
C PRO A 623 -38.60 8.10 -47.05
N ARG A 624 -37.57 7.97 -46.21
CA ARG A 624 -37.21 6.70 -45.54
C ARG A 624 -38.35 6.20 -44.65
N LEU A 625 -38.95 7.09 -43.85
CA LEU A 625 -40.07 6.73 -42.97
C LEU A 625 -41.31 6.27 -43.74
N ARG A 626 -41.65 6.92 -44.86
CA ARG A 626 -42.77 6.53 -45.73
C ARG A 626 -42.52 5.16 -46.38
N LEU A 627 -41.29 4.87 -46.78
CA LEU A 627 -40.93 3.53 -47.27
C LEU A 627 -41.10 2.48 -46.19
N GLY A 628 -40.55 2.71 -45.00
CA GLY A 628 -40.69 1.80 -43.86
C GLY A 628 -42.16 1.52 -43.53
N HIS A 629 -42.98 2.58 -43.45
CA HIS A 629 -44.42 2.47 -43.22
C HIS A 629 -45.12 1.64 -44.31
N ALA A 630 -44.82 1.90 -45.59
CA ALA A 630 -45.39 1.14 -46.70
C ALA A 630 -44.97 -0.34 -46.66
N ARG A 631 -43.73 -0.66 -46.27
CA ARG A 631 -43.26 -2.04 -46.09
C ARG A 631 -44.05 -2.75 -44.99
N CYS A 632 -44.31 -2.08 -43.86
CA CYS A 632 -45.17 -2.63 -42.81
C CYS A 632 -46.59 -2.91 -43.31
N LEU A 633 -47.17 -2.00 -44.11
CA LEU A 633 -48.50 -2.19 -44.70
C LEU A 633 -48.54 -3.37 -45.67
N LEU A 634 -47.50 -3.56 -46.50
CA LEU A 634 -47.37 -4.71 -47.39
C LEU A 634 -47.28 -6.02 -46.60
N LEU A 635 -46.44 -6.08 -45.55
CA LEU A 635 -46.31 -7.25 -44.68
C LEU A 635 -47.60 -7.58 -43.92
N ALA A 636 -48.41 -6.56 -43.59
CA ALA A 636 -49.72 -6.72 -42.97
C ALA A 636 -50.85 -7.05 -43.98
N GLY A 637 -50.55 -7.23 -45.27
CA GLY A 637 -51.54 -7.51 -46.31
C GLY A 637 -52.41 -6.32 -46.72
N LYS A 638 -52.13 -5.11 -46.24
CA LYS A 638 -52.86 -3.87 -46.53
C LYS A 638 -52.36 -3.21 -47.83
N THR A 639 -52.41 -3.95 -48.93
CA THR A 639 -51.78 -3.56 -50.20
C THR A 639 -52.28 -2.22 -50.74
N GLU A 640 -53.58 -1.93 -50.68
CA GLU A 640 -54.13 -0.66 -51.20
C GLU A 640 -53.57 0.56 -50.47
N ALA A 641 -53.51 0.49 -49.14
CA ALA A 641 -52.93 1.54 -48.32
C ALA A 641 -51.42 1.70 -48.59
N ALA A 642 -50.70 0.58 -48.75
CA ALA A 642 -49.28 0.63 -49.10
C ALA A 642 -49.04 1.30 -50.46
N PHE A 643 -49.87 1.00 -51.47
CA PHE A 643 -49.76 1.59 -52.80
C PHE A 643 -50.04 3.09 -52.79
N ALA A 644 -51.01 3.56 -51.99
CA ALA A 644 -51.25 4.98 -51.82
C ALA A 644 -49.98 5.69 -51.31
N VAL A 645 -49.36 5.17 -50.24
CA VAL A 645 -48.12 5.74 -49.67
C VAL A 645 -46.96 5.68 -50.66
N LEU A 646 -46.74 4.55 -51.34
CA LEU A 646 -45.62 4.34 -52.27
C LEU A 646 -45.76 5.20 -53.52
N ARG A 647 -46.98 5.33 -54.07
CA ARG A 647 -47.24 6.17 -55.24
C ARG A 647 -47.03 7.64 -54.89
N ASP A 648 -47.61 8.11 -53.78
CA ASP A 648 -47.46 9.50 -53.35
C ASP A 648 -45.99 9.82 -53.06
N LEU A 649 -45.24 8.89 -52.46
CA LEU A 649 -43.81 9.02 -52.27
C LEU A 649 -43.07 9.08 -53.61
N ALA A 650 -43.28 8.11 -54.50
CA ALA A 650 -42.60 8.05 -55.79
C ALA A 650 -42.86 9.32 -56.61
N THR A 651 -44.10 9.81 -56.65
CA THR A 651 -44.46 11.08 -57.30
C THR A 651 -43.76 12.27 -56.65
N SER A 652 -43.69 12.33 -55.31
CA SER A 652 -42.99 13.44 -54.63
C SER A 652 -41.48 13.45 -54.88
N LEU A 653 -40.89 12.29 -55.15
CA LEU A 653 -39.48 12.14 -55.49
C LEU A 653 -39.24 12.18 -57.02
N ASP A 654 -40.28 12.43 -57.82
CA ASP A 654 -40.26 12.44 -59.29
C ASP A 654 -39.88 13.84 -59.88
N ALA A 655 -38.91 14.57 -59.30
CA ALA A 655 -38.30 15.80 -59.85
C ALA A 655 -36.99 15.62 -60.69
N PRO A 656 -36.90 16.06 -61.97
CA PRO A 656 -35.72 15.86 -62.82
C PRO A 656 -34.40 16.35 -62.15
N PRO A 657 -33.24 15.73 -62.45
CA PRO A 657 -31.98 16.07 -61.79
C PRO A 657 -31.61 17.54 -62.03
N ALA A 658 -31.08 18.19 -61.00
CA ALA A 658 -30.68 19.59 -61.07
C ALA A 658 -29.43 19.81 -61.96
N SER A 659 -28.64 18.76 -62.17
CA SER A 659 -27.43 18.75 -62.99
C SER A 659 -27.30 17.44 -63.79
N PRO A 660 -26.71 17.44 -65.00
CA PRO A 660 -26.46 16.22 -65.78
C PRO A 660 -25.53 15.20 -65.10
N ALA A 661 -24.82 15.60 -64.03
CA ALA A 661 -23.91 14.74 -63.27
C ALA A 661 -24.57 14.08 -62.03
N ASP A 662 -25.79 14.49 -61.66
CA ASP A 662 -26.50 13.92 -60.50
C ASP A 662 -27.24 12.62 -60.90
N PRO A 663 -27.30 11.61 -60.02
CA PRO A 663 -28.20 10.47 -60.21
C PRO A 663 -29.65 10.97 -60.34
N SER A 664 -30.37 10.53 -61.38
CA SER A 664 -31.65 11.13 -61.79
C SER A 664 -32.76 11.10 -60.73
N ARG A 665 -32.65 10.20 -59.75
CA ARG A 665 -33.65 9.91 -58.71
C ARG A 665 -32.95 9.39 -57.43
N PRO A 666 -33.43 9.75 -56.23
CA PRO A 666 -32.90 9.19 -54.98
C PRO A 666 -33.23 7.69 -54.87
N ALA A 667 -32.47 6.96 -54.04
CA ALA A 667 -32.65 5.51 -53.86
C ALA A 667 -34.07 5.15 -53.38
N GLU A 668 -34.71 6.03 -52.61
CA GLU A 668 -36.06 5.85 -52.10
C GLU A 668 -37.12 5.79 -53.21
N PHE A 669 -36.91 6.51 -54.32
CA PHE A 669 -37.78 6.44 -55.49
C PHE A 669 -37.73 5.05 -56.12
N TRP A 670 -36.51 4.54 -56.33
CA TRP A 670 -36.30 3.21 -56.92
C TRP A 670 -36.82 2.11 -56.00
N HIS A 671 -36.63 2.25 -54.69
CA HIS A 671 -37.17 1.32 -53.72
C HIS A 671 -38.70 1.32 -53.73
N ALA A 672 -39.34 2.50 -53.81
CA ALA A 672 -40.80 2.59 -53.85
C ALA A 672 -41.39 1.86 -55.07
N TRP A 673 -40.83 2.10 -56.25
CA TRP A 673 -41.23 1.41 -57.49
C TRP A 673 -40.98 -0.09 -57.44
N THR A 674 -39.83 -0.50 -56.89
CA THR A 674 -39.51 -1.92 -56.73
C THR A 674 -40.56 -2.63 -55.87
N LEU A 675 -40.92 -2.06 -54.71
CA LEU A 675 -41.94 -2.62 -53.84
C LEU A 675 -43.33 -2.70 -54.50
N MET A 676 -43.73 -1.66 -55.24
CA MET A 676 -45.00 -1.67 -55.98
C MET A 676 -45.02 -2.77 -57.05
N LEU A 677 -43.96 -2.89 -57.85
CA LEU A 677 -43.90 -3.84 -58.96
C LEU A 677 -43.77 -5.29 -58.50
N GLU A 678 -43.02 -5.55 -57.43
CA GLU A 678 -42.98 -6.86 -56.79
C GLU A 678 -44.36 -7.27 -56.26
N ALA A 679 -45.04 -6.37 -55.53
CA ALA A 679 -46.37 -6.65 -55.00
C ALA A 679 -47.43 -6.84 -56.10
N LEU A 680 -47.32 -6.13 -57.23
CA LEU A 680 -48.19 -6.37 -58.40
C LEU A 680 -47.91 -7.74 -59.02
N ALA A 681 -46.64 -8.11 -59.18
CA ALA A 681 -46.26 -9.38 -59.77
C ALA A 681 -46.68 -10.57 -58.91
N ASP A 682 -46.50 -10.49 -57.59
CA ASP A 682 -46.93 -11.53 -56.65
C ASP A 682 -48.46 -11.77 -56.66
N ARG A 683 -49.25 -10.74 -57.03
CA ARG A 683 -50.72 -10.83 -57.14
C ARG A 683 -51.22 -11.10 -58.58
N ASN A 684 -50.32 -11.24 -59.55
CA ASN A 684 -50.64 -11.46 -60.96
C ASN A 684 -50.61 -12.96 -61.33
N ALA A 685 -51.29 -13.79 -60.53
CA ALA A 685 -51.25 -15.25 -60.67
C ALA A 685 -51.90 -15.77 -61.98
N ASP A 686 -52.82 -15.01 -62.57
CA ASP A 686 -53.52 -15.34 -63.82
C ASP A 686 -52.86 -14.70 -65.06
N GLY A 687 -51.79 -13.93 -64.88
CA GLY A 687 -51.08 -13.23 -65.95
C GLY A 687 -51.84 -12.04 -66.57
N ALA A 688 -53.07 -11.74 -66.13
CA ALA A 688 -53.94 -10.76 -66.79
C ALA A 688 -53.36 -9.33 -66.77
N ARG A 689 -52.48 -9.03 -65.81
CA ARG A 689 -51.86 -7.70 -65.63
C ARG A 689 -50.42 -7.63 -66.12
N SER A 690 -49.87 -8.71 -66.70
CA SER A 690 -48.46 -8.78 -67.12
C SER A 690 -48.08 -7.65 -68.08
N ALA A 691 -48.93 -7.35 -69.08
CA ALA A 691 -48.68 -6.29 -70.04
C ALA A 691 -48.58 -4.89 -69.38
N SER A 692 -49.44 -4.61 -68.39
CA SER A 692 -49.43 -3.33 -67.66
C SER A 692 -48.19 -3.20 -66.77
N ILE A 693 -47.81 -4.26 -66.05
CA ILE A 693 -46.61 -4.26 -65.19
C ILE A 693 -45.34 -4.10 -66.04
N LEU A 694 -45.26 -4.77 -67.20
CA LEU A 694 -44.17 -4.62 -68.15
C LEU A 694 -44.09 -3.21 -68.75
N ALA A 695 -45.23 -2.55 -68.98
CA ALA A 695 -45.25 -1.15 -69.43
C ALA A 695 -44.66 -0.20 -68.38
N HIS A 696 -44.96 -0.41 -67.09
CA HIS A 696 -44.34 0.36 -66.00
C HIS A 696 -42.82 0.11 -65.90
N LEU A 697 -42.36 -1.13 -66.04
CA LEU A 697 -40.93 -1.44 -66.11
C LEU A 697 -40.24 -0.73 -67.28
N LYS A 698 -40.84 -0.73 -68.47
CA LYS A 698 -40.31 -0.03 -69.65
C LYS A 698 -40.26 1.49 -69.43
N ARG A 699 -41.25 2.07 -68.73
CA ARG A 699 -41.21 3.48 -68.32
C ARG A 699 -40.04 3.75 -67.39
N LEU A 700 -39.77 2.89 -66.41
CA LEU A 700 -38.63 3.05 -65.50
C LEU A 700 -37.29 2.97 -66.24
N GLU A 701 -37.15 2.08 -67.23
CA GLU A 701 -35.95 2.01 -68.08
C GLU A 701 -35.75 3.26 -68.94
N SER A 702 -36.83 3.92 -69.36
CA SER A 702 -36.74 5.19 -70.06
C SER A 702 -36.30 6.36 -69.16
N ILE A 703 -36.50 6.23 -67.83
CA ILE A 703 -36.03 7.20 -66.83
C ILE A 703 -34.54 6.94 -66.52
N ASP A 704 -34.16 5.68 -66.34
CA ASP A 704 -32.78 5.25 -66.18
C ASP A 704 -32.61 3.82 -66.69
N ALA A 705 -31.78 3.65 -67.73
CA ALA A 705 -31.46 2.33 -68.28
C ALA A 705 -30.79 1.39 -67.25
N SER A 706 -30.17 1.99 -66.24
CA SER A 706 -29.54 1.30 -65.12
C SER A 706 -30.55 0.82 -64.08
N LEU A 707 -31.82 1.24 -64.16
CA LEU A 707 -32.89 0.99 -63.18
C LEU A 707 -32.52 1.38 -61.75
N GLY A 708 -31.76 2.48 -61.59
CA GLY A 708 -31.26 2.94 -60.30
C GLY A 708 -30.08 2.15 -59.74
N GLY A 709 -29.47 1.26 -60.54
CA GLY A 709 -28.34 0.42 -60.12
C GLY A 709 -28.74 -0.73 -59.20
N GLU A 710 -27.74 -1.41 -58.63
CA GLU A 710 -27.96 -2.46 -57.63
C GLU A 710 -28.35 -1.84 -56.28
N PRO A 711 -29.27 -2.46 -55.50
CA PRO A 711 -29.88 -3.78 -55.72
C PRO A 711 -31.20 -3.75 -56.54
N TRP A 712 -31.65 -2.57 -56.97
CA TRP A 712 -32.98 -2.40 -57.57
C TRP A 712 -33.08 -3.05 -58.95
N ARG A 713 -32.03 -2.92 -59.78
CA ARG A 713 -31.94 -3.56 -61.09
C ARG A 713 -32.17 -5.07 -61.02
N SER A 714 -31.44 -5.77 -60.14
CA SER A 714 -31.60 -7.22 -59.98
C SER A 714 -33.02 -7.60 -59.58
N ARG A 715 -33.62 -6.89 -58.62
CA ARG A 715 -34.99 -7.12 -58.16
C ARG A 715 -36.02 -6.92 -59.26
N LEU A 716 -35.94 -5.81 -60.00
CA LEU A 716 -36.83 -5.51 -61.12
C LEU A 716 -36.64 -6.48 -62.30
N THR A 717 -35.42 -6.98 -62.50
CA THR A 717 -35.14 -8.03 -63.51
C THR A 717 -35.78 -9.36 -63.12
N ILE A 718 -35.78 -9.73 -61.83
CA ILE A 718 -36.49 -10.91 -61.33
C ILE A 718 -38.00 -10.75 -61.56
N VAL A 719 -38.58 -9.58 -61.26
CA VAL A 719 -39.99 -9.28 -61.54
C VAL A 719 -40.29 -9.47 -63.04
N ARG A 720 -39.45 -8.91 -63.92
CA ARG A 720 -39.58 -9.10 -65.37
C ARG A 720 -39.53 -10.56 -65.79
N ALA A 721 -38.61 -11.34 -65.24
CA ALA A 721 -38.47 -12.75 -65.55
C ALA A 721 -39.72 -13.54 -65.12
N ARG A 722 -40.26 -13.26 -63.93
CA ARG A 722 -41.49 -13.87 -63.42
C ARG A 722 -42.72 -13.61 -64.28
N LEU A 723 -42.80 -12.43 -64.93
CA LEU A 723 -43.94 -12.06 -65.78
C LEU A 723 -43.87 -12.64 -67.20
N LYS A 724 -42.73 -13.21 -67.58
CA LYS A 724 -42.48 -13.84 -68.89
C LYS A 724 -42.44 -15.36 -68.83
N ALA A 725 -42.24 -15.93 -67.64
CA ALA A 725 -42.47 -17.34 -67.34
C ALA A 725 -43.97 -17.60 -67.25
#